data_AF-A0AA37GXK8-F1
#
_entry.id   AF-A0AA37GXK8-F1
#
_cell.length_a   1.000
_cell.length_b   1.000
_cell.length_c   1.000
_cell.angle_alpha   90.00
_cell.angle_beta   90.00
_cell.angle_gamma   90.00
#
_symmetry.space_group_name_H-M   'P 1'
#
loop_
_entity.id
_entity.type
_entity.pdbx_description
1 polymer ?
#
loop_
_entity_poly.entity_id
_entity_poly.type
_entity_poly.pdbx_seq_one_letter_code
_entity_poly.pdbx_strand_id
1 'polypeptide(L)'
;MSSGSEISYHSRATSNGTIGSVLEGDVTIDRLSQTHNLFGESILMMAVQNERPDLLRYLLSLNEYYPPSVVLDDINNEDTTLFSAAVQLGHTELINIVLDFATTSASKERLIEYFAQQDIWGRSCAHYLFHAPFLISRIGKLVSWRQKDKNGQTPLFALCRSYDHVHYREMVDAGLDAATEAQGDGLPLHIDDHVDAKGNTLLHIVNDPQLAIRVLQQCDVDVNATNEKKFTPLMVASKYGRLDMVRTLFVDARVDVAARELRSLTAVELAKDDDIRNKIDDLALFSMPPAADARITGVVRAFFVEDATIRLVLKSAAPADHLSYTVTTSRRNLSDFEHLGNLLALENPASWIPAVAGVRSPFQIPSKPSRAVLRDIQTRADWFLKIMLNHPTFATHEMLWEFFLVPDIQLGMMEQRSNLKAETRAEKVREEYEPVKDVREVEQFVDHAREMVRSVNYSTKSVARRVNSIAVVASDLHDASALLHRAVSTLPFLPPVYIAALESYVRTIAPMQSNPYGIFHSTFLASQSTIQALLSALSRPPAQIAQISAARKSAERNYNSLTRSTRWPLGLLDDTRQRLNEEREEKARQSQEQVDDLGRELRYSQQVVAGELAGWQDLHEKMGRRAIKDFAKGMVIQERLRLDGMMRALRRLREGKAELERASASLASVSGQPGTSQSTHEGMGTDAGEGASSASSRVGDEVANGAGF
;
A
#
# COMPACT_ATOMS: atom_id res chain seq x y z
N MET A 1 -20.14 -57.98 26.44
CA MET A 1 -20.84 -57.86 25.16
C MET A 1 -20.94 -56.38 24.82
N SER A 2 -20.04 -55.87 23.99
CA SER A 2 -20.07 -54.47 23.53
C SER A 2 -21.07 -54.39 22.38
N SER A 3 -22.16 -53.62 22.52
CA SER A 3 -23.13 -53.44 21.43
C SER A 3 -22.61 -52.52 20.31
N GLY A 4 -21.39 -51.99 20.43
CA GLY A 4 -20.81 -51.06 19.45
C GLY A 4 -20.09 -51.74 18.28
N SER A 5 -19.72 -53.02 18.43
CA SER A 5 -18.94 -53.74 17.42
C SER A 5 -19.74 -54.16 16.18
N GLU A 6 -21.08 -54.15 16.22
CA GLU A 6 -21.94 -54.47 15.06
C GLU A 6 -21.96 -53.36 13.99
N ILE A 7 -21.50 -52.14 14.32
CA ILE A 7 -21.68 -50.94 13.48
C ILE A 7 -20.34 -50.34 13.00
N SER A 8 -19.20 -50.83 13.52
CA SER A 8 -17.87 -50.33 13.16
C SER A 8 -17.31 -51.04 11.92
N TYR A 9 -17.07 -50.30 10.83
CA TYR A 9 -16.49 -50.81 9.57
C TYR A 9 -15.06 -51.37 9.71
N HIS A 10 -14.34 -51.01 10.78
CA HIS A 10 -12.97 -51.43 11.06
C HIS A 10 -12.87 -52.59 12.07
N SER A 11 -13.96 -52.92 12.76
CA SER A 11 -13.98 -54.01 13.75
C SER A 11 -14.02 -55.38 13.07
N ARG A 12 -12.94 -56.16 13.19
CA ARG A 12 -12.89 -57.58 12.74
C ARG A 12 -13.54 -58.57 13.72
N ALA A 13 -14.35 -58.07 14.65
CA ALA A 13 -15.06 -58.88 15.64
C ALA A 13 -16.38 -59.47 15.14
N THR A 14 -16.86 -59.11 13.93
CA THR A 14 -18.14 -59.58 13.40
C THR A 14 -18.01 -60.90 12.63
N SER A 15 -18.66 -61.94 13.16
CA SER A 15 -18.88 -63.23 12.51
C SER A 15 -19.94 -63.10 11.41
N ASN A 16 -19.54 -63.09 10.14
CA ASN A 16 -20.48 -63.24 9.03
C ASN A 16 -20.80 -64.72 8.81
N GLY A 17 -22.00 -65.17 9.19
CA GLY A 17 -22.57 -66.42 8.67
C GLY A 17 -23.63 -67.15 9.52
N THR A 18 -24.88 -66.98 9.10
CA THR A 18 -26.03 -67.92 9.24
C THR A 18 -26.97 -67.76 10.45
N ILE A 19 -28.22 -67.51 10.10
CA ILE A 19 -29.43 -67.38 10.92
C ILE A 19 -29.62 -68.65 11.77
N GLY A 20 -29.49 -68.53 13.09
CA GLY A 20 -29.92 -69.56 14.05
C GLY A 20 -28.80 -70.26 14.82
N SER A 21 -28.10 -69.54 15.69
CA SER A 21 -27.35 -70.15 16.80
C SER A 21 -27.08 -69.09 17.87
N VAL A 22 -27.31 -69.45 19.13
CA VAL A 22 -27.12 -68.61 20.33
C VAL A 22 -25.65 -68.20 20.47
N LEU A 23 -25.45 -66.94 20.87
CA LEU A 23 -24.20 -66.21 21.04
C LEU A 23 -23.16 -66.95 21.89
N GLU A 24 -22.01 -67.23 21.30
CA GLU A 24 -20.72 -67.10 21.99
C GLU A 24 -19.76 -66.44 21.00
N GLY A 25 -19.71 -65.11 21.03
CA GLY A 25 -18.74 -64.35 20.24
C GLY A 25 -17.33 -64.74 20.68
N ASP A 26 -16.42 -64.90 19.72
CA ASP A 26 -15.01 -65.23 19.98
C ASP A 26 -14.39 -64.21 20.96
N VAL A 27 -14.21 -64.61 22.23
CA VAL A 27 -13.73 -63.77 23.35
C VAL A 27 -12.21 -63.81 23.49
N THR A 28 -11.50 -64.29 22.47
CA THR A 28 -10.03 -64.37 22.50
C THR A 28 -9.40 -62.99 22.72
N ILE A 29 -8.32 -62.97 23.50
CA ILE A 29 -7.59 -61.73 23.83
C ILE A 29 -7.11 -61.02 22.55
N ASP A 30 -6.75 -61.81 21.53
CA ASP A 30 -6.36 -61.30 20.22
C ASP A 30 -7.50 -60.53 19.53
N ARG A 31 -8.72 -61.10 19.44
CA ARG A 31 -9.87 -60.37 18.88
C ARG A 31 -10.31 -59.18 19.73
N LEU A 32 -10.23 -59.29 21.06
CA LEU A 32 -10.55 -58.19 21.95
C LEU A 32 -9.60 -57.01 21.77
N SER A 33 -8.30 -57.27 21.57
CA SER A 33 -7.30 -56.21 21.35
C SER A 33 -7.53 -55.39 20.08
N GLN A 34 -8.24 -55.97 19.09
CA GLN A 34 -8.61 -55.36 17.81
C GLN A 34 -10.03 -54.72 17.81
N THR A 35 -10.65 -54.58 18.98
CA THR A 35 -11.97 -53.96 19.08
C THR A 35 -11.91 -52.44 18.94
N HIS A 36 -12.90 -51.89 18.24
CA HIS A 36 -13.07 -50.45 18.08
C HIS A 36 -14.45 -50.04 18.60
N ASN A 37 -14.59 -48.78 19.03
CA ASN A 37 -15.89 -48.23 19.40
C ASN A 37 -16.65 -47.68 18.17
N LEU A 38 -17.79 -47.02 18.41
CA LEU A 38 -18.65 -46.45 17.36
C LEU A 38 -17.95 -45.33 16.55
N PHE A 39 -16.95 -44.68 17.13
CA PHE A 39 -16.15 -43.63 16.48
C PHE A 39 -14.93 -44.21 15.73
N GLY A 40 -14.78 -45.54 15.72
CA GLY A 40 -13.62 -46.20 15.14
C GLY A 40 -12.38 -46.09 15.99
N GLU A 41 -12.48 -45.69 17.26
CA GLU A 41 -11.33 -45.60 18.16
C GLU A 41 -10.95 -47.00 18.63
N SER A 42 -9.67 -47.37 18.49
CA SER A 42 -9.09 -48.57 19.07
C SER A 42 -9.07 -48.49 20.60
N ILE A 43 -8.74 -49.58 21.29
CA ILE A 43 -8.55 -49.56 22.76
C ILE A 43 -7.41 -48.59 23.15
N LEU A 44 -6.36 -48.49 22.34
CA LEU A 44 -5.26 -47.54 22.57
C LEU A 44 -5.78 -46.10 22.47
N MET A 45 -6.54 -45.81 21.43
CA MET A 45 -7.16 -44.51 21.21
C MET A 45 -8.14 -44.16 22.32
N MET A 46 -8.98 -45.11 22.76
CA MET A 46 -9.86 -44.92 23.91
C MET A 46 -9.08 -44.62 25.20
N ALA A 47 -7.93 -45.24 25.42
CA ALA A 47 -7.07 -44.92 26.57
C ALA A 47 -6.50 -43.49 26.50
N VAL A 48 -6.18 -43.00 25.29
CA VAL A 48 -5.78 -41.61 25.05
C VAL A 48 -6.95 -40.65 25.29
N GLN A 49 -8.11 -40.87 24.66
CA GLN A 49 -9.29 -40.01 24.76
C GLN A 49 -9.88 -39.92 26.16
N ASN A 50 -9.66 -40.93 27.01
CA ASN A 50 -10.09 -40.94 28.40
C ASN A 50 -8.98 -40.56 29.40
N GLU A 51 -7.85 -40.02 28.91
CA GLU A 51 -6.73 -39.52 29.73
C GLU A 51 -6.16 -40.57 30.70
N ARG A 52 -5.91 -41.80 30.22
CA ARG A 52 -5.42 -42.92 31.03
C ARG A 52 -3.97 -43.29 30.69
N PRO A 53 -2.95 -42.54 31.17
CA PRO A 53 -1.54 -42.77 30.81
C PRO A 53 -1.01 -44.13 31.29
N ASP A 54 -1.36 -44.57 32.49
CA ASP A 54 -0.92 -45.86 33.03
C ASP A 54 -1.48 -47.04 32.23
N LEU A 55 -2.75 -46.91 31.80
CA LEU A 55 -3.38 -47.92 30.95
C LEU A 55 -2.70 -47.96 29.58
N LEU A 56 -2.43 -46.80 28.98
CA LEU A 56 -1.75 -46.74 27.69
C LEU A 56 -0.34 -47.35 27.76
N ARG A 57 0.44 -47.07 28.82
CA ARG A 57 1.75 -47.72 29.04
C ARG A 57 1.63 -49.23 29.13
N TYR A 58 0.65 -49.72 29.89
CA TYR A 58 0.41 -51.15 30.02
C TYR A 58 0.07 -51.78 28.67
N LEU A 59 -0.85 -51.19 27.90
CA LEU A 59 -1.24 -51.69 26.59
C LEU A 59 -0.06 -51.70 25.61
N LEU A 60 0.72 -50.62 25.54
CA LEU A 60 1.91 -50.54 24.69
C LEU A 60 3.05 -51.49 25.11
N SER A 61 3.04 -52.00 26.34
CA SER A 61 4.00 -53.04 26.77
C SER A 61 3.67 -54.43 26.21
N LEU A 62 2.43 -54.64 25.74
CA LEU A 62 1.96 -55.92 25.21
C LEU A 62 2.27 -56.05 23.71
N ASN A 63 3.56 -56.14 23.37
CA ASN A 63 4.06 -56.20 21.99
C ASN A 63 3.46 -57.32 21.13
N GLU A 64 2.97 -58.40 21.75
CA GLU A 64 2.31 -59.51 21.04
C GLU A 64 0.98 -59.08 20.41
N TYR A 65 0.24 -58.14 21.03
CA TYR A 65 -1.06 -57.68 20.58
C TYR A 65 -1.01 -56.31 19.91
N TYR A 66 -0.07 -55.45 20.33
CA TYR A 66 0.12 -54.11 19.80
C TYR A 66 1.53 -53.94 19.20
N PRO A 67 1.86 -54.64 18.10
CA PRO A 67 3.13 -54.44 17.43
C PRO A 67 3.24 -53.01 16.88
N PRO A 68 4.46 -52.48 16.66
CA PRO A 68 4.66 -51.11 16.20
C PRO A 68 3.88 -50.73 14.95
N SER A 69 3.71 -51.66 14.00
CA SER A 69 2.89 -51.42 12.81
C SER A 69 1.43 -51.13 13.14
N VAL A 70 0.83 -51.88 14.07
CA VAL A 70 -0.57 -51.69 14.49
C VAL A 70 -0.74 -50.35 15.21
N VAL A 71 0.20 -49.99 16.08
CA VAL A 71 0.14 -48.72 16.83
C VAL A 71 0.32 -47.50 15.91
N LEU A 72 1.23 -47.58 14.94
CA LEU A 72 1.51 -46.49 14.00
C LEU A 72 0.48 -46.39 12.87
N ASP A 73 -0.25 -47.47 12.58
CA ASP A 73 -1.35 -47.47 11.60
C ASP A 73 -2.72 -47.24 12.28
N ASP A 74 -2.75 -47.06 13.60
CA ASP A 74 -3.97 -46.83 14.38
C ASP A 74 -4.60 -45.46 14.07
N ILE A 75 -5.80 -45.51 13.48
CA ILE A 75 -6.59 -44.36 13.07
C ILE A 75 -8.07 -44.57 13.43
N ASN A 76 -8.76 -43.48 13.75
CA ASN A 76 -10.22 -43.50 13.95
C ASN A 76 -11.00 -43.30 12.63
N ASN A 77 -12.33 -43.23 12.68
CA ASN A 77 -13.18 -42.97 11.50
C ASN A 77 -12.94 -41.59 10.84
N GLU A 78 -12.21 -40.70 11.50
CA GLU A 78 -11.82 -39.38 11.01
C GLU A 78 -10.38 -39.35 10.48
N ASP A 79 -9.76 -40.53 10.27
CA ASP A 79 -8.37 -40.68 9.88
C ASP A 79 -7.37 -40.04 10.87
N THR A 80 -7.79 -39.82 12.12
CA THR A 80 -6.94 -39.24 13.17
C THR A 80 -6.06 -40.31 13.77
N THR A 81 -4.74 -40.12 13.68
CA THR A 81 -3.76 -41.04 14.27
C THR A 81 -3.74 -40.98 15.80
N LEU A 82 -3.29 -42.06 16.43
CA LEU A 82 -3.13 -42.13 17.89
C LEU A 82 -2.30 -40.96 18.46
N PHE A 83 -1.21 -40.58 17.78
CA PHE A 83 -0.39 -39.44 18.17
C PHE A 83 -1.10 -38.10 17.95
N SER A 84 -1.81 -37.93 16.83
CA SER A 84 -2.58 -36.71 16.57
C SER A 84 -3.66 -36.49 17.64
N ALA A 85 -4.37 -37.55 18.05
CA ALA A 85 -5.34 -37.49 19.13
C ALA A 85 -4.70 -37.07 20.47
N ALA A 86 -3.54 -37.63 20.83
CA ALA A 86 -2.81 -37.24 22.03
C ALA A 86 -2.38 -35.76 21.99
N VAL A 87 -1.95 -35.26 20.82
CA VAL A 87 -1.57 -33.85 20.62
C VAL A 87 -2.79 -32.92 20.73
N GLN A 88 -3.93 -33.29 20.15
CA GLN A 88 -5.17 -32.50 20.21
C GLN A 88 -5.68 -32.34 21.65
N LEU A 89 -5.54 -33.39 22.49
CA LEU A 89 -5.86 -33.30 23.92
C LEU A 89 -4.91 -32.38 24.69
N GLY A 90 -3.67 -32.21 24.21
CA GLY A 90 -2.63 -31.44 24.90
C GLY A 90 -2.09 -32.11 26.18
N HIS A 91 -2.41 -33.37 26.44
CA HIS A 91 -1.97 -34.08 27.63
C HIS A 91 -0.49 -34.50 27.51
N THR A 92 0.40 -33.77 28.17
CA THR A 92 1.86 -33.91 28.04
C THR A 92 2.37 -35.34 28.27
N GLU A 93 1.87 -36.04 29.29
CA GLU A 93 2.31 -37.41 29.58
C GLU A 93 1.94 -38.41 28.48
N LEU A 94 0.70 -38.37 27.96
CA LEU A 94 0.23 -39.23 26.86
C LEU A 94 1.02 -38.96 25.58
N ILE A 95 1.22 -37.69 25.27
CA ILE A 95 2.04 -37.26 24.12
C ILE A 95 3.44 -37.87 24.21
N ASN A 96 4.08 -37.78 25.38
CA ASN A 96 5.41 -38.34 25.59
C ASN A 96 5.42 -39.86 25.49
N ILE A 97 4.43 -40.56 26.07
CA ILE A 97 4.32 -42.02 25.97
C ILE A 97 4.24 -42.48 24.50
N VAL A 98 3.35 -41.88 23.70
CA VAL A 98 3.18 -42.25 22.29
C VAL A 98 4.40 -41.85 21.47
N LEU A 99 4.99 -40.67 21.71
CA LEU A 99 6.18 -40.21 21.00
C LEU A 99 7.41 -41.07 21.29
N ASP A 100 7.63 -41.44 22.55
CA ASP A 100 8.77 -42.26 22.95
C ASP A 100 8.64 -43.68 22.37
N PHE A 101 7.42 -44.23 22.34
CA PHE A 101 7.14 -45.49 21.64
C PHE A 101 7.42 -45.38 20.13
N ALA A 102 6.89 -44.36 19.46
CA ALA A 102 7.05 -44.17 18.02
C ALA A 102 8.54 -43.99 17.64
N THR A 103 9.27 -43.16 18.38
CA THR A 103 10.69 -42.87 18.13
C THR A 103 11.61 -44.06 18.38
N THR A 104 11.24 -44.96 19.31
CA THR A 104 11.99 -46.19 19.58
C THR A 104 11.69 -47.28 18.54
N SER A 105 10.47 -47.29 18.01
CA SER A 105 9.95 -48.43 17.24
C SER A 105 9.96 -48.24 15.71
N ALA A 106 10.23 -47.03 15.21
CA ALA A 106 10.18 -46.73 13.78
C ALA A 106 11.44 -46.02 13.28
N SER A 107 11.76 -46.18 11.99
CA SER A 107 12.82 -45.41 11.34
C SER A 107 12.42 -43.94 11.18
N LYS A 108 13.40 -43.07 10.92
CA LYS A 108 13.16 -41.64 10.71
C LYS A 108 12.19 -41.38 9.56
N GLU A 109 12.30 -42.13 8.47
CA GLU A 109 11.44 -42.02 7.29
C GLU A 109 9.99 -42.38 7.64
N ARG A 110 9.78 -43.47 8.39
CA ARG A 110 8.45 -43.87 8.83
C ARG A 110 7.82 -42.85 9.78
N LEU A 111 8.62 -42.21 10.63
CA LEU A 111 8.14 -41.13 11.51
C LEU A 111 7.70 -39.89 10.71
N ILE A 112 8.44 -39.51 9.67
CA ILE A 112 8.06 -38.40 8.79
C ILE A 112 6.72 -38.70 8.11
N GLU A 113 6.54 -39.92 7.59
CA GLU A 113 5.27 -40.35 7.02
C GLU A 113 4.14 -40.31 8.06
N TYR A 114 4.39 -40.86 9.25
CA TYR A 114 3.41 -40.91 10.34
C TYR A 114 2.96 -39.51 10.78
N PHE A 115 3.91 -38.59 10.99
CA PHE A 115 3.59 -37.21 11.35
C PHE A 115 2.95 -36.41 10.21
N ALA A 116 3.11 -36.85 8.96
CA ALA A 116 2.47 -36.24 7.79
C ALA A 116 1.08 -36.82 7.49
N GLN A 117 0.61 -37.88 8.17
CA GLN A 117 -0.75 -38.38 7.98
C GLN A 117 -1.78 -37.30 8.36
N GLN A 118 -2.79 -37.14 7.51
CA GLN A 118 -3.82 -36.12 7.63
C GLN A 118 -5.16 -36.75 7.96
N ASP A 119 -5.90 -36.10 8.86
CA ASP A 119 -7.30 -36.42 9.15
C ASP A 119 -8.23 -36.04 7.99
N ILE A 120 -9.53 -36.27 8.17
CA ILE A 120 -10.57 -35.88 7.20
C ILE A 120 -10.63 -34.38 6.90
N TRP A 121 -9.99 -33.50 7.70
CA TRP A 121 -9.89 -32.07 7.43
C TRP A 121 -8.57 -31.68 6.76
N GLY A 122 -7.72 -32.65 6.43
CA GLY A 122 -6.38 -32.41 5.89
C GLY A 122 -5.38 -31.98 6.96
N ARG A 123 -5.65 -32.17 8.25
CA ARG A 123 -4.76 -31.74 9.33
C ARG A 123 -3.95 -32.91 9.85
N SER A 124 -2.65 -32.69 9.93
CA SER A 124 -1.71 -33.59 10.60
C SER A 124 -1.44 -33.15 12.03
N CYS A 125 -0.73 -33.98 12.81
CA CYS A 125 -0.32 -33.63 14.18
C CYS A 125 0.40 -32.27 14.26
N ALA A 126 1.13 -31.89 13.20
CA ALA A 126 1.82 -30.61 13.09
C ALA A 126 0.87 -29.40 13.14
N HIS A 127 -0.34 -29.54 12.59
CA HIS A 127 -1.35 -28.48 12.61
C HIS A 127 -1.89 -28.22 14.02
N TYR A 128 -1.81 -29.21 14.90
CA TYR A 128 -2.30 -29.15 16.29
C TYR A 128 -1.20 -28.81 17.30
N LEU A 129 0.02 -28.47 16.86
CA LEU A 129 1.15 -28.15 17.75
C LEU A 129 0.89 -26.98 18.71
N PHE A 130 -0.11 -26.15 18.45
CA PHE A 130 -0.52 -25.09 19.38
C PHE A 130 -1.12 -25.64 20.69
N HIS A 131 -1.55 -26.90 20.74
CA HIS A 131 -1.93 -27.58 21.99
C HIS A 131 -0.71 -28.13 22.77
N ALA A 132 0.43 -28.31 22.10
CA ALA A 132 1.65 -28.86 22.70
C ALA A 132 2.93 -28.18 22.17
N PRO A 133 3.19 -26.89 22.49
CA PRO A 133 4.30 -26.13 21.91
C PRO A 133 5.70 -26.73 22.18
N PHE A 134 5.87 -27.45 23.30
CA PHE A 134 7.13 -28.11 23.65
C PHE A 134 7.59 -29.12 22.58
N LEU A 135 6.64 -29.69 21.81
CA LEU A 135 6.94 -30.62 20.74
C LEU A 135 7.70 -29.99 19.57
N ILE A 136 7.58 -28.68 19.35
CA ILE A 136 8.26 -27.99 18.24
C ILE A 136 9.77 -28.23 18.33
N SER A 137 10.34 -28.18 19.53
CA SER A 137 11.77 -28.47 19.76
C SER A 137 12.17 -29.93 19.54
N ARG A 138 11.24 -30.88 19.73
CA ARG A 138 11.49 -32.33 19.64
C ARG A 138 11.29 -32.89 18.24
N ILE A 139 10.19 -32.51 17.59
CA ILE A 139 9.76 -33.08 16.29
C ILE A 139 9.76 -32.06 15.15
N GLY A 140 10.13 -30.80 15.39
CA GLY A 140 10.09 -29.73 14.39
C GLY A 140 10.84 -30.05 13.08
N LYS A 141 11.93 -30.84 13.15
CA LYS A 141 12.69 -31.26 11.96
C LYS A 141 12.07 -32.43 11.19
N LEU A 142 11.08 -33.10 11.78
CA LEU A 142 10.44 -34.30 11.24
C LEU A 142 9.04 -34.00 10.66
N VAL A 143 8.48 -32.82 10.93
CA VAL A 143 7.15 -32.43 10.47
C VAL A 143 7.19 -31.63 9.16
N SER A 144 6.15 -31.80 8.35
CA SER A 144 6.00 -31.13 7.07
C SER A 144 5.38 -29.73 7.24
N TRP A 145 6.20 -28.71 7.50
CA TRP A 145 5.75 -27.33 7.71
C TRP A 145 5.04 -26.68 6.50
N ARG A 146 5.20 -27.22 5.28
CA ARG A 146 4.52 -26.75 4.06
C ARG A 146 3.24 -27.52 3.73
N GLN A 147 2.92 -28.58 4.48
CA GLN A 147 1.71 -29.37 4.26
C GLN A 147 0.48 -28.49 4.50
N LYS A 148 -0.52 -28.57 3.62
CA LYS A 148 -1.74 -27.74 3.72
C LYS A 148 -2.95 -28.56 4.11
N ASP A 149 -3.77 -28.01 5.02
CA ASP A 149 -5.10 -28.53 5.33
C ASP A 149 -6.12 -28.20 4.21
N LYS A 150 -7.38 -28.66 4.37
CA LYS A 150 -8.46 -28.35 3.41
C LYS A 150 -8.76 -26.85 3.28
N ASN A 151 -8.34 -26.02 4.23
CA ASN A 151 -8.45 -24.56 4.16
C ASN A 151 -7.18 -23.90 3.58
N GLY A 152 -6.21 -24.70 3.12
CA GLY A 152 -4.92 -24.24 2.61
C GLY A 152 -3.94 -23.80 3.71
N GLN A 153 -4.25 -24.00 4.99
CA GLN A 153 -3.42 -23.56 6.10
C GLN A 153 -2.28 -24.55 6.33
N THR A 154 -1.09 -24.03 6.57
CA THR A 154 0.07 -24.83 6.98
C THR A 154 0.15 -24.95 8.51
N PRO A 155 0.94 -25.89 9.06
CA PRO A 155 1.21 -25.95 10.50
C PRO A 155 1.65 -24.61 11.09
N LEU A 156 2.58 -23.92 10.43
CA LEU A 156 3.04 -22.60 10.85
C LEU A 156 1.91 -21.55 10.81
N PHE A 157 1.04 -21.63 9.80
CA PHE A 157 -0.13 -20.76 9.70
C PHE A 157 -1.11 -20.99 10.86
N ALA A 158 -1.32 -22.25 11.26
CA ALA A 158 -2.17 -22.60 12.40
C ALA A 158 -1.61 -22.02 13.72
N LEU A 159 -0.29 -22.11 13.94
CA LEU A 159 0.38 -21.47 15.09
C LEU A 159 0.14 -19.95 15.10
N CYS A 160 0.38 -19.28 13.97
CA CYS A 160 0.18 -17.83 13.84
C CYS A 160 -1.28 -17.39 14.07
N ARG A 161 -2.25 -18.28 13.81
CA ARG A 161 -3.69 -18.02 14.02
C ARG A 161 -4.13 -18.17 15.47
N SER A 162 -3.38 -18.90 16.30
CA SER A 162 -3.69 -19.15 17.71
C SER A 162 -3.26 -18.02 18.66
N TYR A 163 -3.67 -16.78 18.35
CA TYR A 163 -3.28 -15.58 19.11
C TYR A 163 -3.82 -15.53 20.56
N ASP A 164 -4.81 -16.35 20.88
CA ASP A 164 -5.36 -16.49 22.24
C ASP A 164 -4.51 -17.42 23.14
N HIS A 165 -3.45 -18.04 22.60
CA HIS A 165 -2.59 -18.95 23.35
C HIS A 165 -1.71 -18.19 24.36
N VAL A 166 -1.59 -18.72 25.59
CA VAL A 166 -0.83 -18.07 26.69
C VAL A 166 0.63 -17.81 26.31
N HIS A 167 1.25 -18.77 25.62
CA HIS A 167 2.63 -18.68 25.13
C HIS A 167 2.71 -18.37 23.63
N TYR A 168 1.75 -17.61 23.08
CA TYR A 168 1.64 -17.35 21.64
C TYR A 168 2.96 -16.93 21.00
N ARG A 169 3.64 -15.96 21.62
CA ARG A 169 4.90 -15.42 21.10
C ARG A 169 6.00 -16.49 21.01
N GLU A 170 6.31 -17.16 22.13
CA GLU A 170 7.36 -18.17 22.22
C GLU A 170 7.11 -19.34 21.27
N MET A 171 5.84 -19.75 21.16
CA MET A 171 5.41 -20.83 20.28
C MET A 171 5.57 -20.48 18.80
N VAL A 172 5.12 -19.29 18.38
CA VAL A 172 5.30 -18.86 16.98
C VAL A 172 6.77 -18.63 16.68
N ASP A 173 7.53 -18.08 17.63
CA ASP A 173 8.98 -17.90 17.50
C ASP A 173 9.68 -19.25 17.26
N ALA A 174 9.39 -20.26 18.08
CA ALA A 174 9.92 -21.61 17.91
C ALA A 174 9.46 -22.25 16.59
N GLY A 175 8.21 -22.01 16.18
CA GLY A 175 7.66 -22.49 14.92
C GLY A 175 8.36 -21.88 13.70
N LEU A 176 8.66 -20.58 13.73
CA LEU A 176 9.42 -19.90 12.68
C LEU A 176 10.83 -20.47 12.55
N ASP A 177 11.52 -20.69 13.68
CA ASP A 177 12.86 -21.29 13.69
C ASP A 177 12.86 -22.72 13.14
N ALA A 178 11.92 -23.55 13.62
CA ALA A 178 11.79 -24.93 13.16
C ALA A 178 11.42 -25.03 11.67
N ALA A 179 10.53 -24.16 11.18
CA ALA A 179 10.17 -24.10 9.76
C ALA A 179 11.35 -23.64 8.90
N THR A 180 12.15 -22.68 9.37
CA THR A 180 13.36 -22.20 8.68
C THR A 180 14.42 -23.29 8.61
N GLU A 181 14.63 -24.03 9.69
CA GLU A 181 15.56 -25.16 9.70
C GLU A 181 15.08 -26.28 8.77
N ALA A 182 13.78 -26.61 8.79
CA ALA A 182 13.19 -27.63 7.93
C ALA A 182 13.22 -27.26 6.43
N GLN A 183 13.22 -25.97 6.09
CA GLN A 183 13.39 -25.49 4.72
C GLN A 183 14.76 -25.88 4.15
N GLY A 184 15.82 -25.85 4.96
CA GLY A 184 17.13 -26.46 4.64
C GLY A 184 17.93 -25.83 3.49
N ASP A 185 17.49 -24.73 2.89
CA ASP A 185 18.17 -24.05 1.78
C ASP A 185 19.15 -22.94 2.22
N GLY A 186 19.21 -22.66 3.53
CA GLY A 186 20.07 -21.63 4.12
C GLY A 186 19.63 -20.19 3.82
N LEU A 187 18.42 -20.00 3.26
CA LEU A 187 17.82 -18.70 3.01
C LEU A 187 16.83 -18.33 4.12
N PRO A 188 16.44 -17.05 4.23
CA PRO A 188 15.30 -16.65 5.06
C PRO A 188 14.04 -17.48 4.76
N LEU A 189 13.18 -17.68 5.75
CA LEU A 189 11.94 -18.44 5.59
C LEU A 189 11.06 -17.85 4.48
N HIS A 190 10.61 -18.70 3.55
CA HIS A 190 9.76 -18.29 2.44
C HIS A 190 8.31 -18.17 2.88
N ILE A 191 7.87 -16.95 3.19
CA ILE A 191 6.52 -16.73 3.73
C ILE A 191 5.42 -17.02 2.69
N ASP A 192 5.74 -16.96 1.40
CA ASP A 192 4.80 -17.23 0.32
C ASP A 192 4.42 -18.71 0.15
N ASP A 193 5.11 -19.63 0.84
CA ASP A 193 4.68 -21.03 0.99
C ASP A 193 3.57 -21.19 2.05
N HIS A 194 3.50 -20.23 2.99
CA HIS A 194 2.58 -20.24 4.13
C HIS A 194 1.38 -19.32 3.90
N VAL A 195 0.63 -19.62 2.83
CA VAL A 195 -0.55 -18.86 2.40
C VAL A 195 -1.80 -19.75 2.39
N ASP A 196 -2.86 -19.29 3.03
CA ASP A 196 -4.15 -20.00 3.09
C ASP A 196 -4.91 -19.98 1.74
N ALA A 197 -6.01 -20.72 1.66
CA ALA A 197 -6.84 -20.76 0.45
C ALA A 197 -7.46 -19.41 0.09
N LYS A 198 -7.52 -18.45 1.03
CA LYS A 198 -8.06 -17.09 0.81
C LYS A 198 -6.96 -16.08 0.44
N GLY A 199 -5.72 -16.54 0.25
CA GLY A 199 -4.58 -15.68 -0.07
C GLY A 199 -4.03 -14.87 1.10
N ASN A 200 -4.39 -15.17 2.35
CA ASN A 200 -3.81 -14.53 3.52
C ASN A 200 -2.40 -15.08 3.75
N THR A 201 -1.42 -14.19 3.91
CA THR A 201 -0.06 -14.51 4.35
C THR A 201 0.03 -14.49 5.88
N LEU A 202 1.15 -14.92 6.47
CA LEU A 202 1.36 -14.82 7.91
C LEU A 202 1.20 -13.38 8.44
N LEU A 203 1.67 -12.37 7.70
CA LEU A 203 1.50 -10.95 8.08
C LEU A 203 0.03 -10.50 8.14
N HIS A 204 -0.89 -11.17 7.43
CA HIS A 204 -2.32 -10.85 7.53
C HIS A 204 -2.91 -11.32 8.85
N ILE A 205 -2.39 -12.39 9.45
CA ILE A 205 -3.02 -13.07 10.59
C ILE A 205 -2.34 -12.77 11.92
N VAL A 206 -1.01 -12.62 11.93
CA VAL A 206 -0.21 -12.35 13.14
C VAL A 206 -0.77 -11.14 13.87
N ASN A 207 -0.93 -11.28 15.18
CA ASN A 207 -1.53 -10.25 16.05
C ASN A 207 -0.55 -9.66 17.07
N ASP A 208 0.73 -10.04 17.01
CA ASP A 208 1.77 -9.52 17.88
C ASP A 208 2.76 -8.63 17.09
N PRO A 209 3.01 -7.38 17.53
CA PRO A 209 3.92 -6.45 16.86
C PRO A 209 5.35 -6.98 16.72
N GLN A 210 5.84 -7.72 17.70
CA GLN A 210 7.23 -8.15 17.73
C GLN A 210 7.46 -9.36 16.83
N LEU A 211 6.48 -10.28 16.77
CA LEU A 211 6.42 -11.32 15.74
C LEU A 211 6.33 -10.69 14.33
N ALA A 212 5.53 -9.63 14.17
CA ALA A 212 5.46 -8.92 12.89
C ALA A 212 6.81 -8.30 12.49
N ILE A 213 7.50 -7.63 13.43
CA ILE A 213 8.87 -7.11 13.20
C ILE A 213 9.82 -8.25 12.81
N ARG A 214 9.75 -9.39 13.51
CA ARG A 214 10.57 -10.55 13.20
C ARG A 214 10.33 -11.05 11.78
N VAL A 215 9.08 -11.25 11.39
CA VAL A 215 8.71 -11.68 10.03
C VAL A 215 9.17 -10.65 8.99
N LEU A 216 9.04 -9.36 9.27
CA LEU A 216 9.48 -8.29 8.36
C LEU A 216 11.01 -8.27 8.17
N GLN A 217 11.79 -8.59 9.20
CA GLN A 217 13.25 -8.45 9.19
C GLN A 217 14.01 -9.74 8.86
N GLN A 218 13.47 -10.91 9.23
CA GLN A 218 14.18 -12.18 9.20
C GLN A 218 13.61 -13.18 8.18
N CYS A 219 12.48 -12.87 7.53
CA CYS A 219 11.86 -13.76 6.56
C CYS A 219 11.79 -13.12 5.16
N ASP A 220 11.70 -13.96 4.13
CA ASP A 220 11.43 -13.53 2.75
C ASP A 220 9.92 -13.29 2.60
N VAL A 221 9.50 -12.03 2.72
CA VAL A 221 8.10 -11.63 2.76
C VAL A 221 7.77 -10.52 1.77
N ASP A 222 6.66 -10.71 1.04
CA ASP A 222 6.00 -9.61 0.34
C ASP A 222 5.09 -8.85 1.31
N VAL A 223 5.57 -7.70 1.80
CA VAL A 223 4.87 -6.85 2.77
C VAL A 223 3.56 -6.28 2.23
N ASN A 224 3.42 -6.20 0.90
CA ASN A 224 2.26 -5.66 0.21
C ASN A 224 1.40 -6.76 -0.43
N ALA A 225 1.65 -8.02 -0.10
CA ALA A 225 0.85 -9.15 -0.58
C ALA A 225 -0.63 -8.91 -0.31
N THR A 226 -1.48 -9.24 -1.27
CA THR A 226 -2.92 -9.07 -1.14
C THR A 226 -3.65 -10.41 -1.09
N ASN A 227 -4.63 -10.53 -0.20
CA ASN A 227 -5.55 -11.65 -0.20
C ASN A 227 -6.61 -11.55 -1.33
N GLU A 228 -7.53 -12.53 -1.42
CA GLU A 228 -8.59 -12.56 -2.45
C GLU A 228 -9.46 -11.29 -2.51
N LYS A 229 -9.63 -10.59 -1.38
CA LYS A 229 -10.39 -9.33 -1.31
C LYS A 229 -9.53 -8.10 -1.64
N LYS A 230 -8.30 -8.32 -2.09
CA LYS A 230 -7.26 -7.31 -2.27
C LYS A 230 -6.90 -6.53 -1.01
N PHE A 231 -7.06 -7.11 0.17
CA PHE A 231 -6.55 -6.50 1.40
C PHE A 231 -5.07 -6.82 1.58
N THR A 232 -4.28 -5.80 1.92
CA THR A 232 -2.91 -5.93 2.39
C THR A 232 -2.88 -6.19 3.91
N PRO A 233 -1.75 -6.62 4.50
CA PRO A 233 -1.61 -6.74 5.95
C PRO A 233 -2.00 -5.45 6.70
N LEU A 234 -1.59 -4.28 6.20
CA LEU A 234 -1.92 -2.98 6.78
C LEU A 234 -3.44 -2.71 6.78
N MET A 235 -4.13 -3.09 5.71
CA MET A 235 -5.59 -2.97 5.62
C MET A 235 -6.31 -3.88 6.60
N VAL A 236 -5.84 -5.11 6.77
CA VAL A 236 -6.39 -6.06 7.75
C VAL A 236 -6.21 -5.50 9.17
N ALA A 237 -5.01 -5.06 9.52
CA ALA A 237 -4.73 -4.44 10.82
C ALA A 237 -5.64 -3.23 11.08
N SER A 238 -5.83 -2.36 10.09
CA SER A 238 -6.68 -1.17 10.20
C SER A 238 -8.17 -1.51 10.33
N LYS A 239 -8.67 -2.46 9.54
CA LYS A 239 -10.07 -2.90 9.55
C LYS A 239 -10.48 -3.52 10.88
N TYR A 240 -9.57 -4.26 11.52
CA TYR A 240 -9.81 -4.93 12.80
C TYR A 240 -9.33 -4.13 14.02
N GLY A 241 -8.84 -2.90 13.82
CA GLY A 241 -8.42 -2.03 14.92
C GLY A 241 -7.19 -2.48 15.69
N ARG A 242 -6.30 -3.24 15.05
CA ARG A 242 -5.04 -3.70 15.64
C ARG A 242 -4.00 -2.57 15.59
N LEU A 243 -4.10 -1.61 16.51
CA LEU A 243 -3.30 -0.38 16.49
C LEU A 243 -1.79 -0.64 16.47
N ASP A 244 -1.29 -1.56 17.28
CA ASP A 244 0.15 -1.82 17.35
C ASP A 244 0.69 -2.52 16.11
N MET A 245 -0.13 -3.33 15.44
CA MET A 245 0.17 -3.87 14.11
C MET A 245 0.18 -2.76 13.05
N VAL A 246 -0.78 -1.82 13.10
CA VAL A 246 -0.80 -0.65 12.22
C VAL A 246 0.48 0.17 12.40
N ARG A 247 0.90 0.47 13.64
CA ARG A 247 2.15 1.18 13.93
C ARG A 247 3.36 0.47 13.35
N THR A 248 3.46 -0.84 13.57
CA THR A 248 4.58 -1.67 13.11
C THR A 248 4.68 -1.67 11.59
N LEU A 249 3.57 -1.89 10.89
CA LEU A 249 3.54 -1.94 9.43
C LEU A 249 3.74 -0.55 8.80
N PHE A 250 3.21 0.51 9.41
CA PHE A 250 3.31 1.87 8.86
C PHE A 250 4.74 2.43 8.88
N VAL A 251 5.56 2.02 9.85
CA VAL A 251 6.95 2.48 9.98
C VAL A 251 7.88 1.81 8.97
N ASP A 252 7.53 0.64 8.45
CA ASP A 252 8.32 -0.05 7.44
C ASP A 252 8.20 0.66 6.08
N ALA A 253 9.33 1.20 5.60
CA ALA A 253 9.37 1.98 4.35
C ALA A 253 9.00 1.18 3.08
N ARG A 254 8.92 -0.15 3.17
CA ARG A 254 8.47 -1.03 2.09
C ARG A 254 6.95 -1.07 1.95
N VAL A 255 6.20 -0.68 2.98
CA VAL A 255 4.74 -0.79 3.01
C VAL A 255 4.09 0.32 2.19
N ASP A 256 3.23 -0.06 1.24
CA ASP A 256 2.43 0.87 0.46
C ASP A 256 1.19 1.32 1.24
N VAL A 257 1.35 2.40 2.02
CA VAL A 257 0.26 3.01 2.80
C VAL A 257 -0.92 3.49 1.94
N ALA A 258 -0.68 3.71 0.64
CA ALA A 258 -1.69 4.18 -0.30
C ALA A 258 -2.29 3.06 -1.16
N ALA A 259 -1.98 1.79 -0.85
CA ALA A 259 -2.58 0.63 -1.50
C ALA A 259 -4.12 0.69 -1.42
N ARG A 260 -4.78 0.09 -2.41
CA ARG A 260 -6.23 0.14 -2.58
C ARG A 260 -6.83 -1.25 -2.80
N GLU A 261 -7.91 -1.54 -2.08
CA GLU A 261 -8.71 -2.74 -2.27
C GLU A 261 -9.66 -2.63 -3.49
N LEU A 262 -10.46 -3.67 -3.75
CA LEU A 262 -11.39 -3.77 -4.90
C LEU A 262 -12.36 -2.57 -5.05
N ARG A 263 -12.85 -2.00 -3.94
CA ARG A 263 -13.70 -0.79 -3.90
C ARG A 263 -12.88 0.52 -3.88
N SER A 264 -11.58 0.43 -4.10
CA SER A 264 -10.63 1.54 -4.08
C SER A 264 -10.44 2.22 -2.72
N LEU A 265 -10.73 1.52 -1.62
CA LEU A 265 -10.48 2.02 -0.26
C LEU A 265 -9.06 1.73 0.20
N THR A 266 -8.48 2.68 0.90
CA THR A 266 -7.17 2.61 1.58
C THR A 266 -7.32 2.02 2.99
N ALA A 267 -6.19 1.73 3.65
CA ALA A 267 -6.20 1.23 5.02
C ALA A 267 -6.94 2.15 6.01
N VAL A 268 -6.79 3.48 5.88
CA VAL A 268 -7.48 4.46 6.71
C VAL A 268 -8.99 4.47 6.47
N GLU A 269 -9.42 4.35 5.21
CA GLU A 269 -10.85 4.32 4.87
C GLU A 269 -11.54 3.03 5.32
N LEU A 270 -10.79 1.95 5.56
CA LEU A 270 -11.32 0.68 6.07
C LEU A 270 -11.44 0.64 7.60
N ALA A 271 -10.78 1.56 8.30
CA ALA A 271 -10.84 1.65 9.75
C ALA A 271 -12.23 2.11 10.20
N LYS A 272 -12.89 1.28 11.02
CA LYS A 272 -14.22 1.59 11.56
C LYS A 272 -14.14 2.71 12.58
N ASP A 273 -13.24 2.58 13.55
CA ASP A 273 -13.13 3.52 14.67
C ASP A 273 -12.38 4.79 14.25
N ASP A 274 -12.89 5.93 14.70
CA ASP A 274 -12.25 7.23 14.49
C ASP A 274 -10.85 7.30 15.12
N ASP A 275 -10.62 6.58 16.21
CA ASP A 275 -9.34 6.55 16.90
C ASP A 275 -8.22 5.94 16.05
N ILE A 276 -8.51 4.84 15.35
CA ILE A 276 -7.55 4.22 14.43
C ILE A 276 -7.25 5.17 13.27
N ARG A 277 -8.27 5.81 12.70
CA ARG A 277 -8.10 6.82 11.64
C ARG A 277 -7.22 7.96 12.11
N ASN A 278 -7.50 8.50 13.30
CA ASN A 278 -6.72 9.55 13.92
C ASN A 278 -5.28 9.13 14.18
N LYS A 279 -5.03 7.88 14.58
CA LYS A 279 -3.66 7.38 14.80
C LYS A 279 -2.90 7.12 13.51
N ILE A 280 -3.55 6.66 12.46
CA ILE A 280 -2.90 6.60 11.14
C ILE A 280 -2.59 8.01 10.63
N ASP A 281 -3.52 8.96 10.83
CA ASP A 281 -3.31 10.36 10.51
C ASP A 281 -2.13 10.95 11.33
N ASP A 282 -1.97 10.58 12.61
CA ASP A 282 -0.81 10.96 13.44
C ASP A 282 0.49 10.34 12.89
N LEU A 283 0.49 9.04 12.54
CA LEU A 283 1.65 8.37 11.96
C LEU A 283 2.07 9.00 10.62
N ALA A 284 1.09 9.35 9.77
CA ALA A 284 1.33 10.06 8.53
C ALA A 284 1.95 11.44 8.78
N LEU A 285 1.50 12.16 9.81
CA LEU A 285 2.10 13.43 10.21
C LEU A 285 3.56 13.26 10.63
N PHE A 286 3.86 12.33 11.55
CA PHE A 286 5.23 12.10 12.05
C PHE A 286 6.19 11.52 10.99
N SER A 287 5.67 11.02 9.87
CA SER A 287 6.50 10.66 8.71
C SER A 287 7.02 11.88 7.93
N MET A 288 6.42 13.06 8.14
CA MET A 288 6.83 14.30 7.48
C MET A 288 8.06 14.93 8.16
N PRO A 289 8.93 15.63 7.42
CA PRO A 289 10.10 16.26 7.99
C PRO A 289 9.69 17.42 8.94
N PRO A 290 10.29 17.52 10.13
CA PRO A 290 10.05 18.64 11.04
C PRO A 290 10.59 19.96 10.46
N ALA A 291 9.93 21.05 10.82
CA ALA A 291 10.40 22.41 10.57
C ALA A 291 11.53 22.77 11.56
N ALA A 292 12.10 23.97 11.41
CA ALA A 292 13.23 24.44 12.22
C ALA A 292 12.89 24.57 13.72
N ASP A 293 11.61 24.81 14.06
CA ASP A 293 11.07 24.86 15.41
C ASP A 293 10.67 23.47 15.96
N ALA A 294 11.08 22.39 15.28
CA ALA A 294 10.69 21.01 15.54
C ALA A 294 9.18 20.71 15.41
N ARG A 295 8.39 21.67 14.93
CA ARG A 295 6.97 21.45 14.64
C ARG A 295 6.81 20.68 13.33
N ILE A 296 5.80 19.82 13.28
CA ILE A 296 5.45 19.07 12.07
C ILE A 296 4.03 19.43 11.67
N THR A 297 3.85 19.99 10.47
CA THR A 297 2.55 20.45 9.99
C THR A 297 2.32 19.99 8.56
N GLY A 298 1.13 19.48 8.26
CA GLY A 298 0.77 19.08 6.90
C GLY A 298 -0.68 18.61 6.75
N VAL A 299 -1.07 18.32 5.51
CA VAL A 299 -2.37 17.73 5.17
C VAL A 299 -2.23 16.21 5.15
N VAL A 300 -2.78 15.56 6.17
CA VAL A 300 -2.64 14.11 6.36
C VAL A 300 -3.65 13.31 5.55
N ARG A 301 -4.85 13.87 5.31
CA ARG A 301 -5.95 13.15 4.67
C ARG A 301 -6.93 14.07 3.95
N ALA A 302 -7.52 13.58 2.87
CA ALA A 302 -8.67 14.17 2.20
C ALA A 302 -9.80 13.14 2.08
N PHE A 303 -11.05 13.57 2.22
CA PHE A 303 -12.21 12.70 2.05
C PHE A 303 -13.43 13.45 1.50
N PHE A 304 -14.35 12.69 0.89
CA PHE A 304 -15.61 13.20 0.37
C PHE A 304 -16.64 13.34 1.49
N VAL A 305 -17.43 14.41 1.43
CA VAL A 305 -18.58 14.64 2.30
C VAL A 305 -19.86 14.42 1.49
N GLU A 306 -20.97 14.11 2.17
CA GLU A 306 -22.27 13.80 1.56
C GLU A 306 -22.82 14.95 0.69
N ASP A 307 -22.43 16.20 0.98
CA ASP A 307 -22.79 17.40 0.23
C ASP A 307 -21.98 17.60 -1.06
N ALA A 308 -21.28 16.57 -1.53
CA ALA A 308 -20.38 16.63 -2.69
C ALA A 308 -19.25 17.67 -2.53
N THR A 309 -18.82 17.95 -1.30
CA THR A 309 -17.62 18.74 -1.01
C THR A 309 -16.44 17.86 -0.60
N ILE A 310 -15.27 18.49 -0.52
CA ILE A 310 -14.03 17.86 -0.11
C ILE A 310 -13.60 18.49 1.21
N ARG A 311 -13.32 17.65 2.20
CA ARG A 311 -12.67 18.08 3.46
C ARG A 311 -11.25 17.56 3.53
N LEU A 312 -10.36 18.48 3.89
CA LEU A 312 -8.94 18.24 4.13
C LEU A 312 -8.71 18.25 5.64
N VAL A 313 -8.01 17.25 6.14
CA VAL A 313 -7.58 17.14 7.54
C VAL A 313 -6.16 17.66 7.63
N LEU A 314 -5.99 18.75 8.34
CA LEU A 314 -4.71 19.37 8.63
C LEU A 314 -4.34 19.01 10.06
N LYS A 315 -3.08 18.62 10.27
CA LYS A 315 -2.55 18.41 11.61
C LYS A 315 -1.27 19.20 11.79
N SER A 316 -1.09 19.75 13.00
CA SER A 316 0.15 20.37 13.45
C SER A 316 0.54 19.75 14.79
N ALA A 317 1.73 19.15 14.85
CA ALA A 317 2.33 18.59 16.04
C ALA A 317 3.39 19.56 16.56
N ALA A 318 3.15 20.17 17.71
CA ALA A 318 4.13 21.01 18.41
C ALA A 318 4.78 20.22 19.55
N PRO A 319 6.10 20.31 19.74
CA PRO A 319 6.76 19.70 20.89
C PRO A 319 6.23 20.35 22.18
N ALA A 320 5.69 19.54 23.09
CA ALA A 320 5.28 19.99 24.42
C ALA A 320 6.39 19.75 25.45
N ASP A 321 7.03 18.58 25.38
CA ASP A 321 8.23 18.21 26.13
C ASP A 321 9.24 17.48 25.22
N HIS A 322 10.39 17.07 25.77
CA HIS A 322 11.39 16.28 25.03
C HIS A 322 10.87 14.95 24.45
N LEU A 323 9.74 14.44 24.94
CA LEU A 323 9.18 13.14 24.56
C LEU A 323 7.72 13.19 24.09
N SER A 324 7.08 14.36 24.12
CA SER A 324 5.64 14.50 23.88
C SER A 324 5.34 15.58 22.84
N TYR A 325 4.34 15.32 21.99
CA TYR A 325 3.83 16.28 21.01
C TYR A 325 2.36 16.58 21.29
N THR A 326 2.01 17.85 21.23
CA THR A 326 0.61 18.30 21.19
C THR A 326 0.16 18.40 19.75
N VAL A 327 -0.83 17.59 19.37
CA VAL A 327 -1.34 17.53 17.99
C VAL A 327 -2.65 18.30 17.91
N THR A 328 -2.65 19.42 17.19
CA THR A 328 -3.86 20.16 16.83
C THR A 328 -4.38 19.68 15.49
N THR A 329 -5.67 19.36 15.40
CA THR A 329 -6.31 18.93 14.16
C THR A 329 -7.33 19.97 13.70
N SER A 330 -7.21 20.45 12.47
CA SER A 330 -8.15 21.37 11.84
C SER A 330 -8.70 20.76 10.55
N ARG A 331 -9.92 21.14 10.18
CA ARG A 331 -10.61 20.65 8.97
C ARG A 331 -10.90 21.84 8.07
N ARG A 332 -10.56 21.73 6.79
CA ARG A 332 -10.69 22.81 5.81
C ARG A 332 -11.32 22.32 4.53
N ASN A 333 -12.11 23.18 3.91
CA ASN A 333 -12.56 22.99 2.54
C ASN A 333 -11.47 23.44 1.58
N LEU A 334 -11.51 22.94 0.33
CA LEU A 334 -10.58 23.39 -0.71
C LEU A 334 -10.70 24.89 -0.98
N SER A 335 -11.92 25.43 -0.93
CA SER A 335 -12.19 26.87 -1.08
C SER A 335 -11.44 27.70 -0.05
N ASP A 336 -11.28 27.21 1.18
CA ASP A 336 -10.66 27.99 2.26
C ASP A 336 -9.18 28.25 1.98
N PHE A 337 -8.51 27.32 1.29
CA PHE A 337 -7.13 27.51 0.84
C PHE A 337 -7.02 28.56 -0.27
N GLU A 338 -7.99 28.61 -1.18
CA GLU A 338 -8.04 29.62 -2.23
C GLU A 338 -8.26 31.02 -1.63
N HIS A 339 -9.19 31.13 -0.66
CA HIS A 339 -9.40 32.36 0.09
C HIS A 339 -8.15 32.80 0.84
N LEU A 340 -7.46 31.89 1.54
CA LEU A 340 -6.20 32.19 2.21
C LEU A 340 -5.15 32.77 1.24
N GLY A 341 -4.99 32.16 0.07
CA GLY A 341 -4.09 32.66 -0.96
C GLY A 341 -4.45 34.07 -1.44
N ASN A 342 -5.74 34.35 -1.63
CA ASN A 342 -6.23 35.66 -2.04
C ASN A 342 -6.02 36.73 -0.97
N LEU A 343 -6.28 36.42 0.30
CA LEU A 343 -6.08 37.35 1.43
C LEU A 343 -4.59 37.69 1.61
N LEU A 344 -3.71 36.70 1.51
CA LEU A 344 -2.26 36.94 1.57
C LEU A 344 -1.77 37.78 0.39
N ALA A 345 -2.34 37.56 -0.81
CA ALA A 345 -2.03 38.35 -2.01
C ALA A 345 -2.50 39.81 -1.89
N LEU A 346 -3.62 40.04 -1.20
CA LEU A 346 -4.16 41.36 -0.92
C LEU A 346 -3.26 42.16 0.04
N GLU A 347 -2.82 41.52 1.13
CA GLU A 347 -1.93 42.18 2.10
C GLU A 347 -0.55 42.49 1.47
N ASN A 348 0.03 41.51 0.76
CA ASN A 348 1.37 41.58 0.18
C ASN A 348 1.36 41.37 -1.35
N PRO A 349 0.95 42.38 -2.13
CA PRO A 349 0.74 42.26 -3.57
C PRO A 349 2.04 42.22 -4.36
N ALA A 350 3.22 42.45 -3.78
CA ALA A 350 4.49 42.31 -4.51
C ALA A 350 5.11 40.90 -4.35
N SER A 351 4.69 40.13 -3.34
CA SER A 351 5.17 38.77 -3.08
C SER A 351 4.56 37.75 -4.04
N TRP A 352 5.22 36.59 -4.17
CA TRP A 352 4.73 35.47 -4.97
C TRP A 352 3.91 34.52 -4.09
N ILE A 353 2.81 34.00 -4.63
CA ILE A 353 1.98 33.02 -3.94
C ILE A 353 1.68 31.89 -4.93
N PRO A 354 2.03 30.63 -4.62
CA PRO A 354 1.72 29.50 -5.48
C PRO A 354 0.21 29.30 -5.57
N ALA A 355 -0.28 28.95 -6.76
CA ALA A 355 -1.69 28.68 -6.95
C ALA A 355 -2.10 27.37 -6.25
N VAL A 356 -3.19 27.43 -5.49
CA VAL A 356 -3.90 26.25 -4.97
C VAL A 356 -4.96 25.75 -5.98
N ALA A 357 -5.58 26.70 -6.68
CA ALA A 357 -6.72 26.51 -7.56
C ALA A 357 -6.35 25.95 -8.95
N GLY A 358 -7.37 25.46 -9.68
CA GLY A 358 -7.25 24.96 -11.06
C GLY A 358 -7.27 23.43 -11.18
N VAL A 359 -7.68 22.73 -10.11
CA VAL A 359 -7.77 21.27 -10.11
C VAL A 359 -9.10 20.82 -10.72
N ARG A 360 -9.09 19.67 -11.41
CA ARG A 360 -10.32 19.02 -11.86
C ARG A 360 -11.19 18.72 -10.63
N SER A 361 -12.50 18.88 -10.75
CA SER A 361 -13.40 18.41 -9.67
C SER A 361 -13.36 16.88 -9.60
N PRO A 362 -13.21 16.26 -8.42
CA PRO A 362 -13.40 14.82 -8.27
C PRO A 362 -14.80 14.36 -8.68
N PHE A 363 -15.78 15.27 -8.63
CA PHE A 363 -17.19 15.02 -8.95
C PHE A 363 -17.52 15.26 -10.43
N GLN A 364 -16.52 15.27 -11.32
CA GLN A 364 -16.73 15.28 -12.78
C GLN A 364 -17.73 14.20 -13.22
N ILE A 365 -17.70 13.04 -12.55
CA ILE A 365 -18.73 12.01 -12.65
C ILE A 365 -19.38 11.91 -11.26
N PRO A 366 -20.56 12.51 -11.04
CA PRO A 366 -21.18 12.60 -9.71
C PRO A 366 -21.41 11.24 -9.04
N SER A 367 -21.76 10.22 -9.82
CA SER A 367 -21.99 8.85 -9.32
C SER A 367 -20.72 8.11 -8.92
N LYS A 368 -19.54 8.59 -9.32
CA LYS A 368 -18.26 7.95 -9.01
C LYS A 368 -17.16 9.01 -8.82
N PRO A 369 -17.13 9.67 -7.65
CA PRO A 369 -16.09 10.65 -7.34
C PRO A 369 -14.68 10.07 -7.47
N SER A 370 -13.80 10.80 -8.16
CA SER A 370 -12.45 10.33 -8.47
C SER A 370 -11.50 10.46 -7.27
N ARG A 371 -11.16 9.32 -6.65
CA ARG A 371 -10.15 9.23 -5.58
C ARG A 371 -8.74 9.61 -6.04
N ALA A 372 -8.43 9.46 -7.33
CA ALA A 372 -7.15 9.88 -7.88
C ALA A 372 -7.03 11.42 -7.87
N VAL A 373 -8.10 12.11 -8.29
CA VAL A 373 -8.18 13.58 -8.26
C VAL A 373 -8.20 14.08 -6.81
N LEU A 374 -8.93 13.41 -5.90
CA LEU A 374 -8.91 13.73 -4.48
C LEU A 374 -7.49 13.68 -3.88
N ARG A 375 -6.70 12.66 -4.24
CA ARG A 375 -5.30 12.54 -3.80
C ARG A 375 -4.40 13.63 -4.38
N ASP A 376 -4.61 14.02 -5.64
CA ASP A 376 -3.89 15.14 -6.26
C ASP A 376 -4.22 16.46 -5.54
N ILE A 377 -5.49 16.70 -5.20
CA ILE A 377 -5.92 17.85 -4.37
C ILE A 377 -5.24 17.83 -3.01
N GLN A 378 -5.24 16.69 -2.31
CA GLN A 378 -4.53 16.55 -1.03
C GLN A 378 -3.05 16.91 -1.16
N THR A 379 -2.38 16.36 -2.17
CA THR A 379 -0.95 16.54 -2.40
C THR A 379 -0.61 18.01 -2.73
N ARG A 380 -1.44 18.68 -3.54
CA ARG A 380 -1.29 20.10 -3.87
C ARG A 380 -1.53 21.01 -2.67
N ALA A 381 -2.58 20.74 -1.89
CA ALA A 381 -2.87 21.49 -0.68
C ALA A 381 -1.74 21.35 0.35
N ASP A 382 -1.22 20.14 0.53
CA ASP A 382 -0.05 19.88 1.39
C ASP A 382 1.19 20.64 0.92
N TRP A 383 1.49 20.59 -0.38
CA TRP A 383 2.60 21.34 -0.97
C TRP A 383 2.44 22.85 -0.84
N PHE A 384 1.24 23.38 -1.05
CA PHE A 384 0.95 24.80 -0.84
C PHE A 384 1.33 25.21 0.58
N LEU A 385 0.87 24.49 1.60
CA LEU A 385 1.18 24.83 2.99
C LEU A 385 2.68 24.67 3.31
N LYS A 386 3.32 23.61 2.82
CA LYS A 386 4.77 23.41 2.98
C LYS A 386 5.57 24.56 2.35
N ILE A 387 5.14 25.06 1.20
CA ILE A 387 5.77 26.21 0.55
C ILE A 387 5.53 27.47 1.40
N MET A 388 4.30 27.74 1.82
CA MET A 388 3.97 28.93 2.61
C MET A 388 4.69 28.96 3.97
N LEU A 389 4.84 27.82 4.63
CA LEU A 389 5.59 27.67 5.88
C LEU A 389 7.10 27.88 5.74
N ASN A 390 7.65 27.78 4.53
CA ASN A 390 9.06 28.07 4.24
C ASN A 390 9.22 29.37 3.43
N HIS A 391 8.12 30.09 3.18
CA HIS A 391 8.14 31.29 2.36
C HIS A 391 8.81 32.44 3.13
N PRO A 392 9.72 33.22 2.52
CA PRO A 392 10.47 34.29 3.19
C PRO A 392 9.57 35.29 3.94
N THR A 393 8.48 35.72 3.29
CA THR A 393 7.53 36.69 3.84
C THR A 393 6.39 36.08 4.66
N PHE A 394 5.90 34.89 4.31
CA PHE A 394 4.65 34.36 4.87
C PHE A 394 4.82 33.29 5.94
N ALA A 395 6.02 32.73 6.14
CA ALA A 395 6.25 31.64 7.10
C ALA A 395 5.80 31.99 8.52
N THR A 396 5.93 33.26 8.92
CA THR A 396 5.54 33.76 10.25
C THR A 396 4.23 34.55 10.24
N HIS A 397 3.47 34.49 9.15
CA HIS A 397 2.26 35.30 8.98
C HIS A 397 1.12 34.82 9.89
N GLU A 398 0.48 35.72 10.64
CA GLU A 398 -0.57 35.37 11.60
C GLU A 398 -1.73 34.57 10.97
N MET A 399 -2.23 34.98 9.80
CA MET A 399 -3.34 34.32 9.11
C MET A 399 -3.01 32.88 8.71
N LEU A 400 -1.75 32.62 8.36
CA LEU A 400 -1.31 31.29 8.01
C LEU A 400 -1.38 30.37 9.25
N TRP A 401 -0.97 30.86 10.42
CA TRP A 401 -1.04 30.11 11.67
C TRP A 401 -2.46 30.02 12.26
N GLU A 402 -3.28 31.06 12.13
CA GLU A 402 -4.71 31.04 12.45
C GLU A 402 -5.41 29.94 11.63
N PHE A 403 -5.09 29.84 10.35
CA PHE A 403 -5.61 28.81 9.45
C PHE A 403 -5.24 27.38 9.88
N PHE A 404 -4.10 27.16 10.53
CA PHE A 404 -3.68 25.83 10.99
C PHE A 404 -4.22 25.45 12.36
N LEU A 405 -4.15 26.39 13.30
CA LEU A 405 -4.28 26.11 14.72
C LEU A 405 -5.70 26.29 15.24
N VAL A 406 -6.51 27.14 14.59
CA VAL A 406 -7.87 27.46 15.05
C VAL A 406 -8.87 26.56 14.33
N PRO A 407 -9.61 25.65 14.99
CA PRO A 407 -10.53 24.74 14.30
C PRO A 407 -11.62 25.45 13.49
N ASP A 408 -12.20 26.52 14.04
CA ASP A 408 -13.30 27.28 13.44
C ASP A 408 -12.83 28.66 12.99
N ILE A 409 -12.61 28.83 11.68
CA ILE A 409 -12.13 30.09 11.09
C ILE A 409 -13.29 31.04 10.78
N GLN A 410 -13.13 32.32 11.10
CA GLN A 410 -14.10 33.38 10.78
C GLN A 410 -13.64 34.16 9.55
N LEU A 411 -13.92 33.62 8.36
CA LEU A 411 -13.44 34.18 7.07
C LEU A 411 -13.77 35.66 6.88
N GLY A 412 -14.98 36.11 7.25
CA GLY A 412 -15.37 37.51 7.09
C GLY A 412 -14.58 38.49 7.97
N MET A 413 -14.21 38.08 9.19
CA MET A 413 -13.37 38.90 10.07
C MET A 413 -11.92 38.96 9.58
N MET A 414 -11.43 37.86 9.01
CA MET A 414 -10.11 37.82 8.39
C MET A 414 -10.04 38.78 7.19
N GLU A 415 -11.06 38.76 6.32
CA GLU A 415 -11.14 39.65 5.16
C GLU A 415 -11.14 41.14 5.53
N GLN A 416 -11.93 41.53 6.53
CA GLN A 416 -11.92 42.91 7.03
C GLN A 416 -10.55 43.32 7.58
N ARG A 417 -9.90 42.44 8.35
CA ARG A 417 -8.55 42.68 8.89
C ARG A 417 -7.53 42.85 7.78
N SER A 418 -7.60 42.03 6.73
CA SER A 418 -6.69 42.09 5.58
C SER A 418 -6.89 43.35 4.74
N ASN A 419 -8.13 43.77 4.53
CA ASN A 419 -8.42 45.04 3.83
C ASN A 419 -7.81 46.23 4.56
N LEU A 420 -8.01 46.32 5.89
CA LEU A 420 -7.44 47.41 6.69
C LEU A 420 -5.90 47.41 6.63
N LYS A 421 -5.27 46.24 6.74
CA LYS A 421 -3.80 46.12 6.61
C LYS A 421 -3.31 46.52 5.22
N ALA A 422 -4.04 46.18 4.17
CA ALA A 422 -3.69 46.57 2.80
C ALA A 422 -3.76 48.09 2.61
N GLU A 423 -4.77 48.76 3.18
CA GLU A 423 -4.90 50.22 3.19
C GLU A 423 -3.75 50.88 3.96
N THR A 424 -3.49 50.43 5.19
CA THR A 424 -2.38 50.95 6.01
C THR A 424 -1.03 50.76 5.31
N ARG A 425 -0.83 49.63 4.61
CA ARG A 425 0.38 49.39 3.83
C ARG A 425 0.49 50.36 2.64
N ALA A 426 -0.60 50.62 1.93
CA ALA A 426 -0.61 51.58 0.82
C ALA A 426 -0.34 53.02 1.29
N GLU A 427 -0.81 53.41 2.48
CA GLU A 427 -0.44 54.67 3.12
C GLU A 427 1.06 54.71 3.47
N LYS A 428 1.56 53.66 4.12
CA LYS A 428 2.97 53.54 4.47
C LYS A 428 3.90 53.63 3.26
N VAL A 429 3.54 53.00 2.14
CA VAL A 429 4.31 53.08 0.89
C VAL A 429 4.33 54.51 0.35
N ARG A 430 3.21 55.24 0.43
CA ARG A 430 3.14 56.64 -0.01
C ARG A 430 3.98 57.58 0.87
N GLU A 431 4.08 57.31 2.16
CA GLU A 431 4.80 58.15 3.12
C GLU A 431 6.31 57.87 3.18
N GLU A 432 6.72 56.60 3.21
CA GLU A 432 8.11 56.21 3.50
C GLU A 432 9.00 56.07 2.26
N TYR A 433 8.42 55.87 1.07
CA TYR A 433 9.19 55.58 -0.13
C TYR A 433 9.36 56.83 -1.01
N GLU A 434 10.55 56.97 -1.59
CA GLU A 434 10.82 57.98 -2.61
C GLU A 434 10.43 57.49 -4.00
N PRO A 435 9.80 58.33 -4.83
CA PRO A 435 9.38 57.96 -6.18
C PRO A 435 10.58 57.67 -7.09
N VAL A 436 10.54 56.55 -7.82
CA VAL A 436 11.54 56.21 -8.84
C VAL A 436 11.39 57.13 -10.05
N LYS A 437 12.44 57.92 -10.34
CA LYS A 437 12.47 58.82 -11.51
C LYS A 437 13.00 58.15 -12.77
N ASP A 438 14.00 57.27 -12.63
CA ASP A 438 14.55 56.48 -13.73
C ASP A 438 14.14 55.01 -13.58
N VAL A 439 13.28 54.55 -14.49
CA VAL A 439 12.75 53.18 -14.51
C VAL A 439 13.69 52.18 -15.16
N ARG A 440 14.75 52.64 -15.87
CA ARG A 440 15.63 51.78 -16.68
C ARG A 440 16.38 50.75 -15.86
N GLU A 441 16.88 51.13 -14.69
CA GLU A 441 17.59 50.21 -13.80
C GLU A 441 16.67 49.10 -13.28
N VAL A 442 15.42 49.46 -12.93
CA VAL A 442 14.39 48.52 -12.48
C VAL A 442 14.04 47.54 -13.60
N GLU A 443 13.87 48.04 -14.83
CA GLU A 443 13.58 47.24 -16.00
C GLU A 443 14.70 46.23 -16.30
N GLN A 444 15.96 46.68 -16.34
CA GLN A 444 17.12 45.80 -16.58
C GLN A 444 17.25 44.70 -15.51
N PHE A 445 17.09 45.06 -14.23
CA PHE A 445 17.12 44.08 -13.14
C PHE A 445 16.02 43.03 -13.29
N VAL A 446 14.79 43.45 -13.53
CA VAL A 446 13.64 42.55 -13.64
C VAL A 446 13.74 41.66 -14.87
N ASP A 447 14.20 42.19 -16.00
CA ASP A 447 14.38 41.40 -17.22
C ASP A 447 15.44 40.31 -17.03
N HIS A 448 16.58 40.65 -16.41
CA HIS A 448 17.60 39.66 -16.06
C HIS A 448 17.05 38.60 -15.10
N ALA A 449 16.34 39.00 -14.04
CA ALA A 449 15.72 38.09 -13.09
C ALA A 449 14.68 37.15 -13.76
N ARG A 450 13.84 37.68 -14.64
CA ARG A 450 12.84 36.89 -15.38
C ARG A 450 13.51 35.87 -16.29
N GLU A 451 14.60 36.23 -16.96
CA GLU A 451 15.30 35.30 -17.85
C GLU A 451 15.96 34.15 -17.09
N MET A 452 16.60 34.44 -15.95
CA MET A 452 17.12 33.40 -15.05
C MET A 452 16.02 32.44 -14.59
N VAL A 453 14.88 32.97 -14.11
CA VAL A 453 13.77 32.16 -13.61
C VAL A 453 13.10 31.35 -14.75
N ARG A 454 13.02 31.90 -15.97
CA ARG A 454 12.52 31.16 -17.15
C ARG A 454 13.40 29.98 -17.52
N SER A 455 14.73 30.13 -17.45
CA SER A 455 15.67 29.03 -17.69
C SER A 455 15.47 27.88 -16.70
N VAL A 456 15.29 28.19 -15.41
CA VAL A 456 14.98 27.20 -14.37
C VAL A 456 13.61 26.55 -14.61
N ASN A 457 12.61 27.33 -15.04
CA ASN A 457 11.28 26.81 -15.39
C ASN A 457 11.35 25.76 -16.50
N TYR A 458 12.10 26.05 -17.59
CA TYR A 458 12.26 25.14 -18.71
C TYR A 458 12.85 23.79 -18.26
N SER A 459 13.91 23.85 -17.46
CA SER A 459 14.59 22.68 -16.92
C SER A 459 13.69 21.87 -15.98
N THR A 460 13.01 22.55 -15.05
CA THR A 460 12.07 21.93 -14.09
C THR A 460 10.92 21.22 -14.82
N LYS A 461 10.32 21.89 -15.82
CA LYS A 461 9.25 21.32 -16.66
C LYS A 461 9.73 20.16 -17.52
N SER A 462 10.99 20.17 -17.96
CA SER A 462 11.59 19.05 -18.69
C SER A 462 11.72 17.82 -17.80
N VAL A 463 12.22 17.98 -16.57
CA VAL A 463 12.33 16.89 -15.58
C VAL A 463 10.95 16.35 -15.22
N ALA A 464 9.99 17.21 -14.86
CA ALA A 464 8.63 16.78 -14.50
C ALA A 464 7.98 15.94 -15.61
N ARG A 465 8.09 16.36 -16.87
CA ARG A 465 7.57 15.62 -18.03
C ARG A 465 8.22 14.24 -18.16
N ARG A 466 9.55 14.15 -18.07
CA ARG A 466 10.28 12.87 -18.20
C ARG A 466 9.92 11.90 -17.07
N VAL A 467 9.79 12.38 -15.85
CA VAL A 467 9.40 11.55 -14.69
C VAL A 467 7.98 11.02 -14.88
N ASN A 468 7.05 11.85 -15.35
CA ASN A 468 5.70 11.40 -15.67
C ASN A 468 5.70 10.34 -16.79
N SER A 469 6.50 10.52 -17.85
CA SER A 469 6.65 9.50 -18.90
C SER A 469 7.17 8.17 -18.35
N ILE A 470 8.15 8.19 -17.44
CA ILE A 470 8.66 6.96 -16.80
C ILE A 470 7.57 6.29 -15.97
N ALA A 471 6.79 7.06 -15.20
CA ALA A 471 5.70 6.51 -14.40
C ALA A 471 4.60 5.86 -15.28
N VAL A 472 4.27 6.48 -16.42
CA VAL A 472 3.33 5.92 -17.40
C VAL A 472 3.87 4.62 -18.00
N VAL A 473 5.11 4.62 -18.49
CA VAL A 473 5.74 3.42 -19.08
C VAL A 473 5.83 2.27 -18.08
N ALA A 474 6.09 2.56 -16.80
CA ALA A 474 6.11 1.55 -15.75
C ALA A 474 4.73 0.93 -15.52
N SER A 475 3.65 1.73 -15.59
CA SER A 475 2.27 1.23 -15.54
C SER A 475 1.93 0.41 -16.77
N ASP A 476 2.26 0.92 -17.96
CA ASP A 476 2.00 0.25 -19.24
C ASP A 476 2.71 -1.12 -19.31
N LEU A 477 3.94 -1.21 -18.80
CA LEU A 477 4.67 -2.47 -18.71
C LEU A 477 3.96 -3.49 -17.81
N HIS A 478 3.44 -3.05 -16.66
CA HIS A 478 2.66 -3.91 -15.78
C HIS A 478 1.36 -4.37 -16.45
N ASP A 479 0.62 -3.45 -17.06
CA ASP A 479 -0.65 -3.76 -17.74
C ASP A 479 -0.44 -4.72 -18.91
N ALA A 480 0.58 -4.48 -19.75
CA ALA A 480 0.96 -5.38 -20.84
C ALA A 480 1.35 -6.77 -20.32
N SER A 481 2.10 -6.83 -19.22
CA SER A 481 2.50 -8.11 -18.62
C SER A 481 1.32 -8.85 -17.99
N ALA A 482 0.35 -8.13 -17.41
CA ALA A 482 -0.88 -8.71 -16.89
C ALA A 482 -1.78 -9.27 -18.00
N LEU A 483 -1.86 -8.58 -19.14
CA LEU A 483 -2.54 -9.08 -20.33
C LEU A 483 -1.84 -10.31 -20.91
N LEU A 484 -0.51 -10.30 -20.99
CA LEU A 484 0.29 -11.45 -21.40
C LEU A 484 0.02 -12.65 -20.49
N HIS A 485 0.09 -12.47 -19.17
CA HIS A 485 -0.23 -13.52 -18.21
C HIS A 485 -1.62 -14.07 -18.45
N ARG A 486 -2.65 -13.22 -18.58
CA ARG A 486 -4.02 -13.66 -18.85
C ARG A 486 -4.13 -14.50 -20.12
N ALA A 487 -3.44 -14.14 -21.20
CA ALA A 487 -3.42 -14.92 -22.43
C ALA A 487 -2.69 -16.26 -22.23
N VAL A 488 -1.52 -16.25 -21.57
CA VAL A 488 -0.74 -17.45 -21.26
C VAL A 488 -1.51 -18.42 -20.36
N SER A 489 -2.30 -17.94 -19.40
CA SER A 489 -3.12 -18.77 -18.52
C SER A 489 -4.19 -19.57 -19.25
N THR A 490 -4.54 -19.21 -20.49
CA THR A 490 -5.50 -19.97 -21.32
C THR A 490 -4.88 -21.12 -22.09
N LEU A 491 -3.55 -21.26 -22.08
CA LEU A 491 -2.84 -22.31 -22.82
C LEU A 491 -2.95 -23.65 -22.07
N PRO A 492 -3.69 -24.64 -22.60
CA PRO A 492 -3.97 -25.89 -21.87
C PRO A 492 -2.75 -26.80 -21.72
N PHE A 493 -1.76 -26.65 -22.62
CA PHE A 493 -0.55 -27.46 -22.59
C PHE A 493 0.49 -26.96 -21.60
N LEU A 494 0.34 -25.76 -21.05
CA LEU A 494 1.34 -25.16 -20.18
C LEU A 494 1.12 -25.63 -18.73
N PRO A 495 2.12 -26.25 -18.09
CA PRO A 495 2.01 -26.63 -16.69
C PRO A 495 1.61 -25.46 -15.77
N PRO A 496 0.71 -25.68 -14.79
CA PRO A 496 0.24 -24.65 -13.86
C PRO A 496 1.38 -23.92 -13.14
N VAL A 497 2.51 -24.59 -12.90
CA VAL A 497 3.64 -23.98 -12.20
C VAL A 497 4.28 -22.85 -13.00
N TYR A 498 4.34 -22.95 -14.32
CA TYR A 498 4.85 -21.86 -15.17
C TYR A 498 3.89 -20.67 -15.19
N ILE A 499 2.57 -20.94 -15.16
CA ILE A 499 1.54 -19.90 -15.05
C ILE A 499 1.69 -19.16 -13.71
N ALA A 500 1.82 -19.89 -12.61
CA ALA A 500 2.01 -19.32 -11.27
C ALA A 500 3.32 -18.53 -11.13
N ALA A 501 4.41 -19.00 -11.75
CA ALA A 501 5.68 -18.26 -11.78
C ALA A 501 5.56 -16.95 -12.56
N LEU A 502 4.88 -16.97 -13.74
CA LEU A 502 4.60 -15.76 -14.52
C LEU A 502 3.71 -14.79 -13.74
N GLU A 503 2.66 -15.30 -13.06
CA GLU A 503 1.81 -14.48 -12.19
C GLU A 503 2.64 -13.78 -11.11
N SER A 504 3.55 -14.51 -10.46
CA SER A 504 4.44 -13.99 -9.42
C SER A 504 5.36 -12.89 -9.97
N TYR A 505 5.87 -13.06 -11.19
CA TYR A 505 6.64 -12.03 -11.89
C TYR A 505 5.79 -10.78 -12.21
N VAL A 506 4.57 -10.95 -12.73
CA VAL A 506 3.67 -9.83 -13.03
C VAL A 506 3.33 -9.01 -11.78
N ARG A 507 3.11 -9.67 -10.64
CA ARG A 507 2.89 -9.00 -9.34
C ARG A 507 4.12 -8.21 -8.91
N THR A 508 5.32 -8.72 -9.16
CA THR A 508 6.59 -8.08 -8.79
C THR A 508 6.84 -6.75 -9.51
N ILE A 509 6.42 -6.64 -10.77
CA ILE A 509 6.59 -5.42 -11.56
C ILE A 509 5.44 -4.41 -11.37
N ALA A 510 4.43 -4.74 -10.56
CA ALA A 510 3.31 -3.85 -10.30
C ALA A 510 3.78 -2.54 -9.63
N PRO A 511 3.37 -1.37 -10.14
CA PRO A 511 3.73 -0.10 -9.51
C PRO A 511 2.99 0.06 -8.19
N MET A 512 3.72 0.40 -7.12
CA MET A 512 3.12 0.83 -5.85
C MET A 512 2.28 2.10 -6.07
N GLN A 513 1.18 2.22 -5.34
CA GLN A 513 0.34 3.42 -5.33
C GLN A 513 1.08 4.62 -4.74
N SER A 514 1.94 4.39 -3.75
CA SER A 514 2.93 5.36 -3.28
C SER A 514 4.31 5.03 -3.83
N ASN A 515 4.59 5.43 -5.08
CA ASN A 515 5.88 5.18 -5.72
C ASN A 515 6.81 6.43 -5.74
N PRO A 516 8.15 6.22 -5.75
CA PRO A 516 9.14 7.30 -5.82
C PRO A 516 8.97 8.23 -7.03
N TYR A 517 8.57 7.71 -8.20
CA TYR A 517 8.34 8.54 -9.39
C TYR A 517 7.24 9.57 -9.17
N GLY A 518 6.12 9.15 -8.57
CA GLY A 518 4.98 10.02 -8.26
C GLY A 518 5.33 11.07 -7.21
N ILE A 519 6.05 10.69 -6.15
CA ILE A 519 6.52 11.62 -5.12
C ILE A 519 7.47 12.66 -5.74
N PHE A 520 8.44 12.22 -6.54
CA PHE A 520 9.39 13.09 -7.22
C PHE A 520 8.69 14.02 -8.23
N HIS A 521 7.75 13.49 -9.02
CA HIS A 521 6.94 14.28 -9.95
C HIS A 521 6.14 15.36 -9.22
N SER A 522 5.45 15.01 -8.12
CA SER A 522 4.68 15.98 -7.33
C SER A 522 5.56 17.10 -6.75
N THR A 523 6.78 16.76 -6.33
CA THR A 523 7.74 17.73 -5.80
C THR A 523 8.20 18.72 -6.88
N PHE A 524 8.42 18.23 -8.11
CA PHE A 524 8.78 19.07 -9.25
C PHE A 524 7.60 19.91 -9.76
N LEU A 525 6.36 19.41 -9.67
CA LEU A 525 5.17 20.21 -9.95
C LEU A 525 4.98 21.33 -8.91
N ALA A 526 5.23 21.05 -7.63
CA ALA A 526 5.24 22.06 -6.58
C ALA A 526 6.32 23.11 -6.83
N SER A 527 7.54 22.68 -7.19
CA SER A 527 8.64 23.57 -7.57
C SER A 527 8.26 24.43 -8.78
N GLN A 528 7.64 23.85 -9.81
CA GLN A 528 7.13 24.59 -10.97
C GLN A 528 6.07 25.63 -10.57
N SER A 529 5.20 25.31 -9.61
CA SER A 529 4.21 26.26 -9.09
C SER A 529 4.87 27.48 -8.45
N THR A 530 5.93 27.29 -7.65
CA THR A 530 6.71 28.41 -7.08
C THR A 530 7.36 29.28 -8.16
N ILE A 531 7.90 28.64 -9.20
CA ILE A 531 8.52 29.34 -10.34
C ILE A 531 7.50 30.19 -11.08
N GLN A 532 6.31 29.65 -11.34
CA GLN A 532 5.23 30.36 -12.01
C GLN A 532 4.72 31.54 -11.17
N ALA A 533 4.58 31.34 -9.86
CA ALA A 533 4.21 32.40 -8.93
C ALA A 533 5.26 33.52 -8.89
N LEU A 534 6.55 33.17 -8.86
CA LEU A 534 7.64 34.15 -8.89
C LEU A 534 7.68 34.91 -10.21
N LEU A 535 7.47 34.25 -11.35
CA LEU A 535 7.35 34.92 -12.65
C LEU A 535 6.15 35.88 -12.70
N SER A 536 5.05 35.54 -12.02
CA SER A 536 3.90 36.43 -11.87
C SER A 536 4.25 37.65 -11.02
N ALA A 537 4.93 37.49 -9.89
CA ALA A 537 5.42 38.60 -9.08
C ALA A 537 6.40 39.50 -9.86
N LEU A 538 7.36 38.91 -10.57
CA LEU A 538 8.31 39.62 -11.45
C LEU A 538 7.65 40.31 -12.65
N SER A 539 6.40 39.97 -12.99
CA SER A 539 5.66 40.68 -14.05
C SER A 539 5.00 41.98 -13.59
N ARG A 540 4.95 42.24 -12.28
CA ARG A 540 4.34 43.44 -11.70
C ARG A 540 5.14 44.72 -11.95
N PRO A 541 6.48 44.78 -11.72
CA PRO A 541 7.23 46.01 -11.99
C PRO A 541 7.14 46.48 -13.45
N PRO A 542 7.25 45.61 -14.49
CA PRO A 542 7.04 46.03 -15.88
C PRO A 542 5.63 46.57 -16.15
N ALA A 543 4.60 45.98 -15.52
CA ALA A 543 3.23 46.50 -15.62
C ALA A 543 3.09 47.87 -14.95
N GLN A 544 3.72 48.07 -13.79
CA GLN A 544 3.78 49.38 -13.11
C GLN A 544 4.56 50.41 -13.94
N ILE A 545 5.68 50.04 -14.57
CA ILE A 545 6.45 50.92 -15.48
C ILE A 545 5.59 51.37 -16.67
N ALA A 546 4.79 50.46 -17.23
CA ALA A 546 3.84 50.80 -18.29
C ALA A 546 2.75 51.77 -17.81
N GLN A 547 2.23 51.58 -16.59
CA GLN A 547 1.27 52.49 -15.95
C GLN A 547 1.89 53.87 -15.67
N ILE A 548 3.12 53.93 -15.13
CA ILE A 548 3.88 55.18 -14.92
C ILE A 548 4.07 55.90 -16.25
N SER A 549 4.46 55.18 -17.31
CA SER A 549 4.64 55.77 -18.64
C SER A 549 3.34 56.34 -19.22
N ALA A 550 2.21 55.67 -19.00
CA ALA A 550 0.90 56.15 -19.42
C ALA A 550 0.43 57.36 -18.59
N ALA A 551 0.62 57.32 -17.27
CA ALA A 551 0.29 58.40 -16.35
C ALA A 551 1.14 59.64 -16.65
N ARG A 552 2.44 59.49 -16.91
CA ARG A 552 3.34 60.57 -17.30
C ARG A 552 2.91 61.25 -18.61
N LYS A 553 2.55 60.46 -19.64
CA LYS A 553 1.98 61.01 -20.89
C LYS A 553 0.63 61.71 -20.66
N SER A 554 -0.14 61.30 -19.66
CA SER A 554 -1.38 61.97 -19.28
C SER A 554 -1.10 63.31 -18.58
N ALA A 555 -0.16 63.32 -17.63
CA ALA A 555 0.30 64.51 -16.93
C ALA A 555 0.89 65.55 -17.88
N GLU A 556 1.75 65.13 -18.82
CA GLU A 556 2.30 66.00 -19.87
C GLU A 556 1.20 66.62 -20.76
N ARG A 557 0.14 65.87 -21.09
CA ARG A 557 -1.01 66.41 -21.84
C ARG A 557 -1.80 67.45 -21.04
N ASN A 558 -2.05 67.17 -19.75
CA ASN A 558 -2.72 68.11 -18.86
C ASN A 558 -1.89 69.39 -18.68
N TYR A 559 -0.57 69.26 -18.49
CA TYR A 559 0.36 70.39 -18.37
C TYR A 559 0.47 71.21 -19.66
N ASN A 560 0.51 70.56 -20.82
CA ASN A 560 0.48 71.24 -22.13
C ASN A 560 -0.86 71.94 -22.41
N SER A 561 -1.95 71.49 -21.78
CA SER A 561 -3.26 72.16 -21.86
C SER A 561 -3.32 73.43 -20.99
N LEU A 562 -2.59 73.48 -19.88
CA LEU A 562 -2.40 74.67 -19.03
C LEU A 562 -1.66 75.78 -19.79
N THR A 563 -0.60 75.42 -20.52
CA THR A 563 0.21 76.37 -21.29
C THR A 563 -0.47 76.89 -22.56
N ARG A 564 -1.51 76.21 -23.07
CA ARG A 564 -2.29 76.65 -24.25
C ARG A 564 -3.43 77.63 -23.96
N SER A 565 -3.44 78.26 -22.78
CA SER A 565 -4.35 79.37 -22.46
C SER A 565 -3.94 80.68 -23.17
N THR A 566 -4.40 80.86 -24.41
CA THR A 566 -4.24 82.11 -25.17
C THR A 566 -5.43 83.06 -24.96
N ARG A 567 -5.12 84.17 -24.28
CA ARG A 567 -5.74 85.52 -24.29
C ARG A 567 -7.05 85.70 -25.10
N TRP A 568 -8.15 85.91 -24.38
CA TRP A 568 -9.36 86.58 -24.92
C TRP A 568 -9.34 88.09 -24.58
N PRO A 569 -9.81 89.00 -25.45
CA PRO A 569 -9.49 90.44 -25.35
C PRO A 569 -10.41 91.29 -24.45
N LEU A 570 -11.35 90.73 -23.67
CA LEU A 570 -12.29 91.53 -22.86
C LEU A 570 -12.58 90.84 -21.51
N GLY A 571 -12.17 91.46 -20.40
CA GLY A 571 -12.19 90.94 -19.03
C GLY A 571 -13.57 90.89 -18.36
N LEU A 572 -14.57 90.27 -19.01
CA LEU A 572 -15.94 90.15 -18.47
C LEU A 572 -16.20 88.83 -17.71
N LEU A 573 -15.21 87.92 -17.61
CA LEU A 573 -15.35 86.55 -17.06
C LEU A 573 -14.09 86.09 -16.32
N ASP A 574 -13.40 86.97 -15.59
CA ASP A 574 -12.13 86.59 -14.94
C ASP A 574 -12.31 85.62 -13.76
N ASP A 575 -13.37 85.72 -12.95
CA ASP A 575 -13.62 84.79 -11.83
C ASP A 575 -13.85 83.33 -12.29
N THR A 576 -14.58 83.13 -13.39
CA THR A 576 -14.81 81.79 -13.95
C THR A 576 -13.58 81.21 -14.64
N ARG A 577 -12.68 82.06 -15.17
CA ARG A 577 -11.39 81.66 -15.74
C ARG A 577 -10.40 81.24 -14.65
N GLN A 578 -10.37 81.98 -13.55
CA GLN A 578 -9.49 81.69 -12.43
C GLN A 578 -9.85 80.32 -11.86
N ARG A 579 -11.15 80.06 -11.62
CA ARG A 579 -11.65 78.76 -11.20
C ARG A 579 -11.35 77.64 -12.21
N LEU A 580 -11.50 77.87 -13.52
CA LEU A 580 -11.19 76.86 -14.55
C LEU A 580 -9.69 76.57 -14.67
N ASN A 581 -8.83 77.56 -14.47
CA ASN A 581 -7.38 77.38 -14.44
C ASN A 581 -6.95 76.67 -13.15
N GLU A 582 -7.52 77.02 -12.00
CA GLU A 582 -7.33 76.32 -10.72
C GLU A 582 -7.76 74.86 -10.82
N GLU A 583 -8.93 74.57 -11.42
CA GLU A 583 -9.40 73.19 -11.66
C GLU A 583 -8.47 72.40 -12.60
N ARG A 584 -7.83 73.07 -13.59
CA ARG A 584 -6.87 72.43 -14.51
C ARG A 584 -5.51 72.24 -13.87
N GLU A 585 -5.06 73.21 -13.07
CA GLU A 585 -3.82 73.16 -12.28
C GLU A 585 -3.91 72.06 -11.24
N GLU A 586 -5.04 71.96 -10.53
CA GLU A 586 -5.32 70.90 -9.58
C GLU A 586 -5.35 69.53 -10.27
N LYS A 587 -5.96 69.41 -11.46
CA LYS A 587 -5.91 68.17 -12.26
C LYS A 587 -4.48 67.81 -12.71
N ALA A 588 -3.67 68.80 -13.08
CA ALA A 588 -2.28 68.57 -13.45
C ALA A 588 -1.45 68.12 -12.23
N ARG A 589 -1.65 68.77 -11.08
CA ARG A 589 -1.05 68.41 -9.79
C ARG A 589 -1.42 66.99 -9.39
N GLN A 590 -2.70 66.64 -9.40
CA GLN A 590 -3.19 65.29 -9.12
C GLN A 590 -2.61 64.24 -10.08
N SER A 591 -2.49 64.57 -11.38
CA SER A 591 -1.87 63.65 -12.35
C SER A 591 -0.36 63.46 -12.14
N GLN A 592 0.34 64.46 -11.61
CA GLN A 592 1.75 64.35 -11.24
C GLN A 592 1.93 63.58 -9.93
N GLU A 593 1.08 63.84 -8.93
CA GLU A 593 1.03 63.11 -7.67
C GLU A 593 0.76 61.62 -7.91
N GLN A 594 -0.13 61.29 -8.86
CA GLN A 594 -0.37 59.91 -9.29
C GLN A 594 0.88 59.25 -9.91
N VAL A 595 1.69 59.98 -10.68
CA VAL A 595 2.96 59.46 -11.24
C VAL A 595 3.95 59.17 -10.12
N ASP A 596 4.04 60.08 -9.14
CA ASP A 596 4.94 59.92 -8.01
C ASP A 596 4.50 58.74 -7.13
N ASP A 597 3.21 58.60 -6.83
CA ASP A 597 2.65 57.45 -6.09
C ASP A 597 2.94 56.12 -6.78
N LEU A 598 2.73 56.04 -8.10
CA LEU A 598 3.10 54.85 -8.87
C LEU A 598 4.61 54.59 -8.85
N GLY A 599 5.43 55.64 -8.83
CA GLY A 599 6.89 55.55 -8.68
C GLY A 599 7.32 55.02 -7.31
N ARG A 600 6.62 55.39 -6.23
CA ARG A 600 6.85 54.87 -4.87
C ARG A 600 6.48 53.39 -4.78
N GLU A 601 5.32 53.04 -5.32
CA GLU A 601 4.85 51.65 -5.44
C GLU A 601 5.81 50.79 -6.27
N LEU A 602 6.39 51.34 -7.34
CA LEU A 602 7.42 50.63 -8.12
C LEU A 602 8.68 50.36 -7.29
N ARG A 603 9.13 51.33 -6.48
CA ARG A 603 10.30 51.16 -5.60
C ARG A 603 10.05 50.05 -4.58
N TYR A 604 8.88 50.08 -3.95
CA TYR A 604 8.44 49.07 -3.01
C TYR A 604 8.41 47.68 -3.67
N SER A 605 7.72 47.54 -4.81
CA SER A 605 7.66 46.30 -5.57
C SER A 605 9.05 45.77 -5.95
N GLN A 606 9.95 46.64 -6.39
CA GLN A 606 11.32 46.25 -6.75
C GLN A 606 12.07 45.65 -5.55
N GLN A 607 12.02 46.31 -4.39
CA GLN A 607 12.71 45.86 -3.18
C GLN A 607 12.15 44.53 -2.68
N VAL A 608 10.82 44.40 -2.63
CA VAL A 608 10.16 43.15 -2.23
C VAL A 608 10.50 42.03 -3.19
N VAL A 609 10.31 42.23 -4.49
CA VAL A 609 10.58 41.19 -5.50
C VAL A 609 12.06 40.76 -5.51
N ALA A 610 13.00 41.68 -5.25
CA ALA A 610 14.41 41.33 -5.11
C ALA A 610 14.68 40.46 -3.87
N GLY A 611 14.09 40.79 -2.72
CA GLY A 611 14.17 39.98 -1.50
C GLY A 611 13.52 38.60 -1.68
N GLU A 612 12.37 38.56 -2.33
CA GLU A 612 11.64 37.33 -2.66
C GLU A 612 12.43 36.43 -3.61
N LEU A 613 13.09 37.01 -4.63
CA LEU A 613 13.95 36.26 -5.55
C LEU A 613 15.12 35.61 -4.81
N ALA A 614 15.75 36.33 -3.87
CA ALA A 614 16.84 35.79 -3.06
C ALA A 614 16.36 34.64 -2.15
N GLY A 615 15.23 34.83 -1.46
CA GLY A 615 14.66 33.78 -0.62
C GLY A 615 14.18 32.55 -1.41
N TRP A 616 13.63 32.77 -2.61
CA TRP A 616 13.23 31.69 -3.51
C TRP A 616 14.43 30.87 -4.00
N GLN A 617 15.58 31.50 -4.27
CA GLN A 617 16.83 30.78 -4.64
C GLN A 617 17.32 29.84 -3.53
N ASP A 618 17.20 30.21 -2.25
CA ASP A 618 17.55 29.28 -1.17
C ASP A 618 16.51 28.13 -1.06
N LEU A 619 15.22 28.48 -1.12
CA LEU A 619 14.12 27.53 -1.02
C LEU A 619 14.14 26.49 -2.15
N HIS A 620 14.31 26.91 -3.40
CA HIS A 620 14.28 26.02 -4.56
C HIS A 620 15.46 25.02 -4.55
N GLU A 621 16.60 25.39 -3.97
CA GLU A 621 17.81 24.59 -3.95
C GLU A 621 17.62 23.47 -2.93
N LYS A 622 17.14 23.83 -1.74
CA LYS A 622 16.79 22.88 -0.68
C LYS A 622 15.71 21.90 -1.13
N MET A 623 14.68 22.38 -1.82
CA MET A 623 13.64 21.54 -2.40
C MET A 623 14.21 20.55 -3.42
N GLY A 624 15.02 21.02 -4.37
CA GLY A 624 15.64 20.17 -5.39
C GLY A 624 16.57 19.10 -4.82
N ARG A 625 17.48 19.48 -3.91
CA ARG A 625 18.40 18.53 -3.25
C ARG A 625 17.65 17.46 -2.46
N ARG A 626 16.62 17.87 -1.70
CA ARG A 626 15.78 16.93 -0.93
C ARG A 626 15.03 15.98 -1.86
N ALA A 627 14.42 16.50 -2.92
CA ALA A 627 13.68 15.69 -3.90
C ALA A 627 14.56 14.58 -4.51
N ILE A 628 15.79 14.91 -4.89
CA ILE A 628 16.74 13.93 -5.46
C ILE A 628 17.13 12.88 -4.43
N LYS A 629 17.41 13.29 -3.18
CA LYS A 629 17.80 12.38 -2.10
C LYS A 629 16.67 11.41 -1.74
N ASP A 630 15.44 11.91 -1.64
CA ASP A 630 14.27 11.09 -1.29
C ASP A 630 13.90 10.17 -2.45
N PHE A 631 14.02 10.64 -3.69
CA PHE A 631 13.86 9.80 -4.89
C PHE A 631 14.88 8.66 -4.91
N ALA A 632 16.17 8.95 -4.70
CA ALA A 632 17.21 7.92 -4.68
C ALA A 632 16.96 6.87 -3.58
N LYS A 633 16.61 7.31 -2.37
CA LYS A 633 16.25 6.40 -1.27
C LYS A 633 15.04 5.52 -1.61
N GLY A 634 13.97 6.13 -2.10
CA GLY A 634 12.77 5.41 -2.50
C GLY A 634 13.02 4.40 -3.62
N MET A 635 13.83 4.77 -4.61
CA MET A 635 14.21 3.88 -5.71
C MET A 635 15.02 2.67 -5.20
N VAL A 636 15.95 2.85 -4.26
CA VAL A 636 16.69 1.72 -3.68
C VAL A 636 15.76 0.73 -2.99
N ILE A 637 14.76 1.22 -2.26
CA ILE A 637 13.77 0.36 -1.60
C ILE A 637 12.92 -0.37 -2.64
N GLN A 638 12.39 0.35 -3.63
CA GLN A 638 11.54 -0.23 -4.68
C GLN A 638 12.27 -1.28 -5.51
N GLU A 639 13.52 -1.02 -5.93
CA GLU A 639 14.29 -1.99 -6.72
C GLU A 639 14.70 -3.21 -5.91
N ARG A 640 14.95 -3.08 -4.60
CA ARG A 640 15.15 -4.24 -3.71
C ARG A 640 13.89 -5.10 -3.62
N LEU A 641 12.72 -4.49 -3.40
CA LEU A 641 11.45 -5.21 -3.39
C LEU A 641 11.19 -5.93 -4.72
N ARG A 642 11.52 -5.29 -5.83
CA ARG A 642 11.42 -5.90 -7.16
C ARG A 642 12.38 -7.08 -7.31
N LEU A 643 13.64 -6.94 -6.87
CA LEU A 643 14.61 -8.03 -6.88
C LEU A 643 14.11 -9.21 -6.05
N ASP A 644 13.64 -8.97 -4.83
CA ASP A 644 13.11 -10.01 -3.94
C ASP A 644 11.92 -10.73 -4.60
N GLY A 645 11.00 -9.98 -5.23
CA GLY A 645 9.89 -10.58 -5.97
C GLY A 645 10.35 -11.42 -7.18
N MET A 646 11.38 -10.97 -7.91
CA MET A 646 11.95 -11.72 -9.04
C MET A 646 12.64 -13.00 -8.56
N MET A 647 13.33 -12.94 -7.42
CA MET A 647 13.95 -14.12 -6.78
C MET A 647 12.88 -15.14 -6.36
N ARG A 648 11.77 -14.68 -5.76
CA ARG A 648 10.62 -15.55 -5.42
C ARG A 648 10.02 -16.20 -6.67
N ALA A 649 9.81 -15.44 -7.74
CA ALA A 649 9.30 -15.97 -9.01
C ALA A 649 10.25 -17.02 -9.63
N LEU A 650 11.56 -16.75 -9.59
CA LEU A 650 12.58 -17.68 -10.08
C LEU A 650 12.68 -18.95 -9.24
N ARG A 651 12.52 -18.85 -7.91
CA ARG A 651 12.47 -20.01 -7.00
C ARG A 651 11.30 -20.92 -7.36
N ARG A 652 10.09 -20.37 -7.46
CA ARG A 652 8.88 -21.11 -7.87
C ARG A 652 9.06 -21.82 -9.22
N LEU A 653 9.69 -21.14 -10.18
CA LEU A 653 10.00 -21.72 -11.49
C LEU A 653 10.93 -22.94 -11.38
N ARG A 654 11.98 -22.86 -10.56
CA ARG A 654 12.97 -23.93 -10.37
C ARG A 654 12.38 -25.12 -9.63
N GLU A 655 11.65 -24.88 -8.54
CA GLU A 655 10.97 -25.92 -7.77
C GLU A 655 9.95 -26.66 -8.63
N GLY A 656 9.11 -25.91 -9.36
CA GLY A 656 8.15 -26.47 -10.31
C GLY A 656 8.76 -27.32 -11.41
N LYS A 657 9.87 -26.86 -11.99
CA LYS A 657 10.59 -27.63 -12.99
C LYS A 657 11.10 -28.95 -12.40
N ALA A 658 11.69 -28.93 -11.21
CA ALA A 658 12.16 -30.13 -10.53
C ALA A 658 11.03 -31.10 -10.16
N GLU A 659 9.83 -30.59 -9.83
CA GLU A 659 8.64 -31.43 -9.60
C GLU A 659 8.15 -32.09 -10.88
N LEU A 660 8.08 -31.35 -11.99
CA LEU A 660 7.70 -31.89 -13.28
C LEU A 660 8.68 -32.95 -13.78
N GLU A 661 9.99 -32.72 -13.62
CA GLU A 661 11.03 -33.69 -13.95
C GLU A 661 10.88 -34.98 -13.11
N ARG A 662 10.66 -34.85 -11.79
CA ARG A 662 10.39 -36.01 -10.92
C ARG A 662 9.13 -36.78 -11.32
N ALA A 663 8.03 -36.07 -11.61
CA ALA A 663 6.80 -36.69 -12.08
C ALA A 663 7.02 -37.45 -13.41
N SER A 664 7.73 -36.85 -14.36
CA SER A 664 8.06 -37.50 -15.63
C SER A 664 8.94 -38.75 -15.46
N ALA A 665 9.92 -38.71 -14.54
CA ALA A 665 10.77 -39.84 -14.22
C ALA A 665 9.98 -40.99 -13.55
N SER A 666 9.03 -40.67 -12.66
CA SER A 666 8.14 -41.68 -12.07
C SER A 666 7.26 -42.36 -13.11
N LEU A 667 6.68 -41.60 -14.05
CA LEU A 667 5.86 -42.14 -15.14
C LEU A 667 6.68 -43.04 -16.09
N ALA A 668 7.94 -42.68 -16.38
CA ALA A 668 8.85 -43.50 -17.17
C ALA A 668 9.28 -44.79 -16.45
N SER A 669 9.37 -44.77 -15.11
CA SER A 669 9.68 -45.97 -14.32
C SER A 669 8.52 -46.96 -14.25
N VAL A 670 7.27 -46.47 -14.31
CA VAL A 670 6.06 -47.31 -14.30
C VAL A 670 5.79 -47.95 -15.67
N SER A 671 6.18 -47.30 -16.77
CA SER A 671 6.06 -47.86 -18.12
C SER A 671 7.18 -48.84 -18.52
N GLY A 672 8.19 -49.03 -17.66
CA GLY A 672 9.36 -49.87 -17.90
C GLY A 672 9.29 -51.32 -17.36
N GLN A 673 8.19 -51.75 -16.73
CA GLN A 673 8.03 -53.16 -16.37
C GLN A 673 7.55 -54.00 -17.57
N PRO A 674 8.29 -55.04 -18.00
CA PRO A 674 7.86 -55.88 -19.11
C PRO A 674 6.72 -56.78 -18.63
N GLY A 675 5.49 -56.42 -19.01
CA GLY A 675 4.34 -57.31 -18.91
C GLY A 675 4.55 -58.53 -19.81
N THR A 676 4.76 -59.69 -19.20
CA THR A 676 4.66 -61.00 -19.85
C THR A 676 3.26 -61.16 -20.46
N SER A 677 3.15 -60.96 -21.76
CA SER A 677 1.95 -61.29 -22.53
C SER A 677 1.90 -62.80 -22.76
N GLN A 678 1.08 -63.50 -21.97
CA GLN A 678 0.60 -64.83 -22.33
C GLN A 678 -0.39 -64.69 -23.49
N SER A 679 -0.03 -65.34 -24.59
CA SER A 679 -0.86 -65.58 -25.76
C SER A 679 -1.99 -66.55 -25.44
N THR A 680 -3.24 -66.17 -25.72
CA THR A 680 -4.31 -67.13 -26.01
C THR A 680 -4.99 -66.76 -27.32
N HIS A 681 -4.87 -67.71 -28.24
CA HIS A 681 -5.41 -67.77 -29.58
C HIS A 681 -6.79 -68.45 -29.50
N GLU A 682 -7.84 -67.83 -30.04
CA GLU A 682 -9.14 -68.41 -30.48
C GLU A 682 -9.89 -67.23 -31.15
N GLY A 683 -10.49 -67.26 -32.35
CA GLY A 683 -10.83 -68.32 -33.28
C GLY A 683 -12.24 -68.09 -33.84
N MET A 684 -12.34 -67.31 -34.94
CA MET A 684 -13.39 -67.30 -36.00
C MET A 684 -14.89 -67.15 -35.68
N GLY A 685 -15.58 -66.32 -36.48
CA GLY A 685 -17.03 -66.43 -36.74
C GLY A 685 -17.67 -65.19 -37.37
N THR A 686 -18.25 -65.35 -38.56
CA THR A 686 -18.70 -64.34 -39.54
C THR A 686 -20.19 -63.96 -39.46
N ASP A 687 -20.56 -62.98 -40.33
CA ASP A 687 -21.90 -62.59 -40.84
C ASP A 687 -22.76 -61.64 -39.99
N ALA A 688 -23.56 -60.71 -40.52
CA ALA A 688 -23.72 -60.05 -41.83
C ALA A 688 -24.77 -58.94 -41.65
N GLY A 689 -24.83 -57.93 -42.54
CA GLY A 689 -26.09 -57.21 -42.83
C GLY A 689 -26.04 -55.67 -42.90
N GLU A 690 -25.91 -55.16 -44.14
CA GLU A 690 -26.68 -54.05 -44.77
C GLU A 690 -26.83 -52.68 -44.04
N GLY A 691 -26.65 -51.51 -44.67
CA GLY A 691 -26.45 -51.12 -46.06
C GLY A 691 -26.45 -49.58 -46.22
N ALA A 692 -26.26 -49.15 -47.48
CA ALA A 692 -26.52 -47.81 -48.07
C ALA A 692 -25.60 -46.63 -47.65
N SER A 693 -24.58 -46.29 -48.45
CA SER A 693 -24.59 -45.30 -49.58
C SER A 693 -24.75 -43.83 -49.14
N SER A 694 -23.72 -42.99 -49.18
CA SER A 694 -23.31 -42.18 -50.37
C SER A 694 -22.03 -41.39 -49.99
N ALA A 695 -20.89 -41.54 -50.68
CA ALA A 695 -20.45 -40.77 -51.85
C ALA A 695 -20.66 -39.25 -51.70
N SER A 696 -19.63 -38.41 -51.54
CA SER A 696 -18.79 -37.90 -52.63
C SER A 696 -17.71 -36.94 -52.07
N SER A 697 -16.43 -37.31 -52.13
CA SER A 697 -15.30 -36.72 -52.91
C SER A 697 -15.23 -35.18 -52.95
N ARG A 698 -14.25 -34.53 -52.32
CA ARG A 698 -12.83 -34.29 -52.74
C ARG A 698 -12.66 -33.69 -54.14
N VAL A 699 -12.24 -32.43 -54.19
CA VAL A 699 -11.18 -31.81 -55.05
C VAL A 699 -10.70 -30.56 -54.24
N GLY A 700 -9.42 -30.36 -53.89
CA GLY A 700 -8.34 -29.78 -54.72
C GLY A 700 -8.67 -28.32 -55.09
N ASP A 701 -7.83 -27.30 -55.01
CA ASP A 701 -6.41 -27.14 -54.77
C ASP A 701 -6.13 -25.60 -54.66
N GLU A 702 -4.92 -25.24 -54.26
CA GLU A 702 -4.19 -23.98 -54.58
C GLU A 702 -4.46 -22.61 -53.88
N VAL A 703 -3.42 -22.20 -53.11
CA VAL A 703 -2.60 -20.96 -53.21
C VAL A 703 -3.29 -19.58 -53.27
N ALA A 704 -3.01 -18.72 -52.27
CA ALA A 704 -2.42 -17.38 -52.49
C ALA A 704 -2.11 -16.60 -51.19
N ASN A 705 -0.96 -15.95 -51.20
CA ASN A 705 -0.44 -14.93 -50.29
C ASN A 705 -1.39 -13.74 -50.05
N GLY A 706 -1.22 -13.07 -48.90
CA GLY A 706 -1.55 -11.64 -48.80
C GLY A 706 -1.65 -11.07 -47.39
N ALA A 707 -0.75 -10.14 -47.07
CA ALA A 707 -0.79 -9.03 -46.09
C ALA A 707 -2.10 -8.84 -45.27
N GLY A 708 -2.07 -8.62 -43.96
CA GLY A 708 -1.34 -7.55 -43.27
C GLY A 708 -2.35 -6.53 -42.73
N PHE A 709 -2.53 -6.49 -41.41
CA PHE A 709 -2.74 -5.33 -40.54
C PHE A 709 -2.72 -5.79 -39.09
#